data_AF-A0A9D5YCN5-F1
#
_entry.id   AF-A0A9D5YCN5-F1
#
_cell.length_a   1.000
_cell.length_b   1.000
_cell.length_c   1.000
_cell.angle_alpha   90.00
_cell.angle_beta   90.00
_cell.angle_gamma   90.00
#
_symmetry.space_group_name_H-M   'P 1'
#
loop_
_entity.id
_entity.type
_entity.pdbx_description
1 polymer ?
#
loop_
_entity_poly.entity_id
_entity_poly.type
_entity_poly.pdbx_seq_one_letter_code
_entity_poly.pdbx_strand_id
1 'polypeptide(L)'
;MKMTKRILSSVMVLLMVLSVVSTGFTAFAVESNEAFLEEIVLEPIARPDVTFTVTPVTRVALAANSLEPGTAIVKATPSGVPELSGSYAAQAYAGETPIATKIEFQSNTIGVTPKGISCSNDSVVLSDLNYNGSTGTYSCEIVSGTAEAGSAITFTIDYEWTDGNSYQEKCVTFVEKIANGGSYVEAQSEIQALAGTGSYYRLWASASTRLLGTSVYYEQPANIETSASDPYKAYGVYNVATGSKIENTASGYNTLLFADDKTDKPAGKHNQANEFTVPGTTIAHVYVDASAATTLQDINLRLDANVGQLSDRNNDNPYTALADAWVSAGANTDTIVTTNDATAQAAIGLAIPAKADHGVTQFEQNASMTTLTGGVGQYGHLFTSPLTGTVANLVDGSSYTITTKYYSYMWVKKGLLQHYNMTSSATVPTAMTFHIVDKGALRDLIDYVMNSDPTTPSTRTQLKGANPQGWFYRSGFSQFQTAYTEALRVYNNPKATQSEIDAATKSLQTMYNNLQLKTADYTRVNALYDQADEILDNEEAYSAADIALIREAQEMVTKSYSILYQGAVDQMAENLDRAIKNATPLAANYEAVYAAKAEAEKLDKNVYTADSWKAVEDAINAVDYTLNALHQDEVDAMAQAITDAIANLQVVTANFDALNAKLAEAKAIDRSLYINGSLLIDPIDNAEKAVAENAVTPWAKERQNEVDALTKALDDTIKSLILRSAYKDDLKAAIDAEIPGVIEYYDQTILAEYDALVAEGIELYNDDSLTVYDQSRIDAKTEAIEAKYAELMASYDDSCRHPFVEDAVIENEVAADCVNDGSYDTVVYCSDCGAEVSRETIVVPALGHTEGEAVVENEVAATPTTDGSYDTVVYCTVCGAEVSRETTVVPALGHTPAEAVEENRVEATCTEAGSYDMVVYCTCCEEKVELSRETIVIDALGHTDGEAVIENEVAADCVNNGSYDTVVYCTVCGEEVSRKTTVVPALGHEEAEAVEENRKEADCVTAGSYDMVVYCTVCGEELSRESFEIEALGHTPAEAVEENRVEATYEAAGSYDSVVYCTVCGEELSRETIEIPMLDGYFKAEEGTTTVIDTELGYIYGLDIGLADLEGYVDYSSSVSYETPDGIGTGMTLTTYRGGVEWETYTIIIFGDLNGDGVIDIYDASILAAIVNGDMELEEGDAILFAADLNGDTAVDIYDLAILNAVVNGETEITQVPLA
;
A
#
# COMPACT_ATOMS: atom_id res chain seq x y z
N MET A 1 -17.82 -14.41 -27.41
CA MET A 1 -19.21 -14.78 -27.76
C MET A 1 -19.86 -15.55 -26.60
N LYS A 2 -20.70 -14.86 -25.80
CA LYS A 2 -21.84 -15.33 -24.96
C LYS A 2 -22.05 -14.30 -23.84
N MET A 3 -22.78 -13.23 -24.20
CA MET A 3 -23.40 -12.30 -23.26
C MET A 3 -24.54 -13.00 -22.53
N THR A 4 -24.65 -12.82 -21.21
CA THR A 4 -25.87 -13.14 -20.48
C THR A 4 -26.45 -11.88 -19.85
N LYS A 5 -27.47 -11.37 -20.52
CA LYS A 5 -28.36 -10.27 -20.13
C LYS A 5 -29.08 -10.62 -18.82
N ARG A 6 -28.73 -10.03 -17.67
CA ARG A 6 -29.58 -10.12 -16.46
C ARG A 6 -29.59 -8.92 -15.49
N ILE A 7 -28.95 -7.78 -15.79
CA ILE A 7 -28.90 -6.65 -14.82
C ILE A 7 -29.73 -5.42 -15.25
N LEU A 8 -30.19 -5.35 -16.51
CA LEU A 8 -30.98 -4.19 -16.97
C LEU A 8 -32.46 -4.18 -16.53
N SER A 9 -32.93 -5.24 -15.84
CA SER A 9 -34.36 -5.38 -15.49
C SER A 9 -34.73 -4.81 -14.12
N SER A 10 -33.76 -4.60 -13.22
CA SER A 10 -34.05 -4.11 -11.86
C SER A 10 -34.06 -2.58 -11.79
N VAL A 11 -33.24 -1.91 -12.61
CA VAL A 11 -33.16 -0.44 -12.69
C VAL A 11 -34.42 0.18 -13.32
N MET A 12 -35.14 -0.54 -14.19
CA MET A 12 -36.37 -0.03 -14.82
C MET A 12 -37.63 -0.13 -13.94
N VAL A 13 -37.60 -0.92 -12.86
CA VAL A 13 -38.77 -1.10 -11.97
C VAL A 13 -38.89 0.06 -10.97
N LEU A 14 -37.78 0.69 -10.57
CA LEU A 14 -37.79 1.83 -9.65
C LEU A 14 -38.23 3.15 -10.33
N LEU A 15 -38.04 3.28 -11.65
CA LEU A 15 -38.47 4.45 -12.43
C LEU A 15 -39.95 4.43 -12.86
N MET A 16 -40.64 3.29 -12.80
CA MET A 16 -42.05 3.18 -13.25
C MET A 16 -43.10 3.43 -12.16
N VAL A 17 -42.72 3.64 -10.89
CA VAL A 17 -43.68 3.91 -9.79
C VAL A 17 -44.00 5.41 -9.61
N LEU A 18 -43.33 6.31 -10.35
CA LEU A 18 -43.65 7.74 -10.37
C LEU A 18 -44.44 8.13 -11.62
N SER A 19 -45.69 7.69 -11.71
CA SER A 19 -46.69 8.44 -12.48
C SER A 19 -48.10 8.25 -11.91
N VAL A 20 -48.84 9.37 -11.85
CA VAL A 20 -50.26 9.55 -11.45
C VAL A 20 -50.39 9.78 -9.93
N VAL A 21 -50.54 11.00 -9.39
CA VAL A 21 -51.66 11.96 -9.50
C VAL A 21 -51.21 13.38 -9.08
N SER A 22 -51.60 14.39 -9.86
CA SER A 22 -51.55 15.83 -9.52
C SER A 22 -52.45 16.14 -8.30
N THR A 23 -52.02 16.91 -7.30
CA THR A 23 -52.18 18.38 -7.27
C THR A 23 -51.66 18.94 -5.95
N GLY A 24 -50.91 20.04 -6.04
CA GLY A 24 -50.95 21.16 -5.10
C GLY A 24 -50.45 20.96 -3.67
N PHE A 25 -49.13 20.99 -3.47
CA PHE A 25 -48.55 21.65 -2.29
C PHE A 25 -47.31 22.45 -2.71
N THR A 26 -47.25 23.69 -2.25
CA THR A 26 -46.18 24.65 -2.52
C THR A 26 -44.83 24.12 -2.05
N ALA A 27 -43.84 24.24 -2.92
CA ALA A 27 -42.44 23.95 -2.66
C ALA A 27 -41.96 24.58 -1.35
N PHE A 28 -41.69 23.74 -0.36
CA PHE A 28 -40.52 23.93 0.47
C PHE A 28 -39.36 23.32 -0.32
N ALA A 29 -38.33 24.14 -0.59
CA ALA A 29 -37.09 23.66 -1.16
C ALA A 29 -36.50 22.63 -0.19
N VAL A 30 -36.59 21.36 -0.55
CA VAL A 30 -35.62 20.36 -0.11
C VAL A 30 -34.42 20.62 -1.01
N GLU A 31 -33.36 21.18 -0.43
CA GLU A 31 -32.04 21.16 -1.04
C GLU A 31 -31.78 19.72 -1.48
N SER A 32 -31.45 19.56 -2.76
CA SER A 32 -31.09 18.27 -3.35
C SER A 32 -30.00 17.63 -2.51
N ASN A 33 -30.31 16.50 -1.87
CA ASN A 33 -29.31 15.61 -1.29
C ASN A 33 -28.19 15.41 -2.32
N GLU A 34 -26.98 15.82 -1.97
CA GLU A 34 -25.78 15.34 -2.64
C GLU A 34 -25.77 13.80 -2.54
N ALA A 35 -25.34 13.13 -3.61
CA ALA A 35 -25.16 11.69 -3.57
C ALA A 35 -24.12 11.37 -2.47
N PHE A 36 -24.47 10.47 -1.53
CA PHE A 36 -23.61 10.17 -0.39
C PHE A 36 -22.25 9.59 -0.84
N LEU A 37 -22.22 8.80 -1.91
CA LEU A 37 -21.01 8.30 -2.57
C LEU A 37 -20.73 9.11 -3.84
N GLU A 38 -19.45 9.40 -4.08
CA GLU A 38 -19.00 10.13 -5.27
C GLU A 38 -18.68 9.18 -6.43
N GLU A 39 -19.01 9.59 -7.66
CA GLU A 39 -18.67 8.84 -8.87
C GLU A 39 -17.15 8.76 -9.06
N ILE A 40 -16.63 7.57 -9.37
CA ILE A 40 -15.19 7.39 -9.64
C ILE A 40 -14.85 7.98 -11.00
N VAL A 41 -14.10 9.08 -11.00
CA VAL A 41 -13.62 9.74 -12.21
C VAL A 41 -12.27 9.15 -12.63
N LEU A 42 -12.19 8.61 -13.85
CA LEU A 42 -10.95 8.07 -14.42
C LEU A 42 -10.14 9.14 -15.14
N GLU A 43 -9.55 10.03 -14.36
CA GLU A 43 -8.61 11.03 -14.86
C GLU A 43 -7.17 10.56 -14.60
N PRO A 44 -6.37 10.27 -15.65
CA PRO A 44 -4.97 9.95 -15.46
C PRO A 44 -4.19 11.19 -15.00
N ILE A 45 -3.06 10.97 -14.32
CA ILE A 45 -2.09 12.04 -14.02
C ILE A 45 -1.76 12.79 -15.32
N ALA A 46 -2.07 14.09 -15.37
CA ALA A 46 -1.67 14.96 -16.47
C ALA A 46 -0.13 14.99 -16.57
N ARG A 47 0.45 15.38 -17.69
CA ARG A 47 1.91 15.49 -17.84
C ARG A 47 2.28 16.82 -18.50
N PRO A 48 3.50 17.34 -18.26
CA PRO A 48 3.95 18.55 -18.91
C PRO A 48 4.39 18.25 -20.35
N ASP A 49 3.88 19.03 -21.31
CA ASP A 49 4.33 19.04 -22.70
C ASP A 49 5.62 19.84 -22.79
N VAL A 50 6.73 19.14 -23.02
CA VAL A 50 8.08 19.68 -23.05
C VAL A 50 8.82 19.22 -24.29
N THR A 51 9.68 20.09 -24.81
CA THR A 51 10.57 19.77 -25.92
C THR A 51 11.99 20.11 -25.52
N PHE A 52 12.90 19.16 -25.63
CA PHE A 52 14.31 19.35 -25.29
C PHE A 52 15.20 18.94 -26.46
N THR A 53 15.89 19.90 -27.07
CA THR A 53 16.66 19.70 -28.29
C THR A 53 18.08 20.24 -28.15
N VAL A 54 18.97 19.70 -28.98
CA VAL A 54 20.34 20.18 -29.14
C VAL A 54 20.70 20.18 -30.61
N THR A 55 21.65 21.01 -31.02
CA THR A 55 22.26 20.90 -32.34
C THR A 55 22.72 19.44 -32.57
N PRO A 56 22.20 18.73 -33.59
CA PRO A 56 22.40 17.28 -33.74
C PRO A 56 23.86 16.86 -33.75
N VAL A 57 24.74 17.70 -34.31
CA VAL A 57 26.16 17.39 -34.43
C VAL A 57 27.04 18.52 -33.90
N THR A 58 27.94 18.15 -32.99
CA THR A 58 28.97 19.01 -32.44
C THR A 58 30.30 18.75 -33.15
N ARG A 59 31.02 19.81 -33.53
CA ARG A 59 32.28 19.71 -34.28
C ARG A 59 33.50 19.84 -33.38
N VAL A 60 34.52 19.02 -33.63
CA VAL A 60 35.81 19.07 -32.93
C VAL A 60 37.00 19.28 -33.86
N ALA A 61 37.95 20.07 -33.36
CA ALA A 61 39.18 20.49 -34.01
C ALA A 61 40.39 20.27 -33.10
N LEU A 62 41.61 20.45 -33.62
CA LEU A 62 42.82 20.48 -32.82
C LEU A 62 42.82 21.64 -31.83
N ALA A 63 42.30 22.79 -32.25
CA ALA A 63 42.14 24.00 -31.46
C ALA A 63 41.10 24.94 -32.12
N ALA A 64 40.65 25.97 -31.40
CA ALA A 64 39.85 27.04 -31.98
C ALA A 64 40.57 27.69 -33.17
N ASN A 65 39.84 28.05 -34.23
CA ASN A 65 40.40 28.56 -35.50
C ASN A 65 41.31 27.59 -36.26
N SER A 66 41.18 26.27 -36.04
CA SER A 66 41.88 25.23 -36.79
C SER A 66 40.92 24.41 -37.64
N LEU A 67 41.35 24.01 -38.85
CA LEU A 67 40.67 22.99 -39.65
C LEU A 67 41.19 21.57 -39.36
N GLU A 68 42.29 21.45 -38.61
CA GLU A 68 42.83 20.15 -38.24
C GLU A 68 41.89 19.46 -37.25
N PRO A 69 41.58 18.16 -37.41
CA PRO A 69 40.79 17.43 -36.46
C PRO A 69 41.57 17.25 -35.17
N GLY A 70 40.81 17.22 -34.10
CA GLY A 70 41.29 16.96 -32.76
C GLY A 70 40.10 16.76 -31.86
N THR A 71 40.22 17.19 -30.61
CA THR A 71 39.18 16.98 -29.60
C THR A 71 38.56 18.28 -29.10
N ALA A 72 39.10 19.46 -29.41
CA ALA A 72 38.56 20.73 -28.94
C ALA A 72 37.22 21.03 -29.61
N ILE A 73 36.17 21.23 -28.83
CA ILE A 73 34.85 21.64 -29.36
C ILE A 73 34.95 23.07 -29.88
N VAL A 74 34.52 23.29 -31.12
CA VAL A 74 34.60 24.57 -31.80
C VAL A 74 33.26 24.98 -32.38
N LYS A 75 33.05 26.29 -32.54
CA LYS A 75 31.95 26.79 -33.38
C LYS A 75 32.18 26.37 -34.81
N ALA A 76 31.11 26.04 -35.52
CA ALA A 76 31.17 25.67 -36.92
C ALA A 76 29.92 26.12 -37.67
N THR A 77 30.06 26.30 -38.97
CA THR A 77 28.92 26.52 -39.86
C THR A 77 28.08 25.25 -40.00
N PRO A 78 26.82 25.33 -40.48
CA PRO A 78 26.02 24.14 -40.77
C PRO A 78 26.73 23.11 -41.66
N SER A 79 27.56 23.56 -42.61
CA SER A 79 28.37 22.69 -43.47
C SER A 79 29.67 22.17 -42.82
N GLY A 80 29.85 22.38 -41.51
CA GLY A 80 30.97 21.84 -40.75
C GLY A 80 32.29 22.59 -40.89
N VAL A 81 32.28 23.83 -41.41
CA VAL A 81 33.47 24.70 -41.45
C VAL A 81 33.63 25.38 -40.09
N PRO A 82 34.73 25.18 -39.35
CA PRO A 82 34.92 25.80 -38.03
C PRO A 82 35.07 27.32 -38.15
N GLU A 83 34.81 28.04 -37.05
CA GLU A 83 35.12 29.46 -36.95
C GLU A 83 36.63 29.66 -37.15
N LEU A 84 36.99 30.41 -38.19
CA LEU A 84 38.33 30.81 -38.62
C LEU A 84 38.58 32.31 -38.40
N SER A 85 39.86 32.68 -38.32
CA SER A 85 40.33 34.06 -38.34
C SER A 85 41.15 34.36 -39.60
N GLY A 86 41.24 35.64 -40.02
CA GLY A 86 42.07 36.07 -41.15
C GLY A 86 41.30 36.54 -42.39
N SER A 87 42.04 37.00 -43.41
CA SER A 87 41.49 37.68 -44.60
C SER A 87 40.61 36.82 -45.51
N TYR A 88 40.72 35.49 -45.41
CA TYR A 88 39.97 34.53 -46.24
C TYR A 88 38.84 33.80 -45.49
N ALA A 89 38.59 34.11 -44.21
CA ALA A 89 37.57 33.43 -43.40
C ALA A 89 36.16 33.55 -44.01
N ALA A 90 35.79 34.75 -44.48
CA ALA A 90 34.49 34.99 -45.11
C ALA A 90 34.29 34.18 -46.41
N GLN A 91 35.37 33.89 -47.13
CA GLN A 91 35.32 33.05 -48.34
C GLN A 91 35.15 31.57 -47.94
N ALA A 92 35.82 31.12 -46.88
CA ALA A 92 35.73 29.75 -46.38
C ALA A 92 34.33 29.39 -45.85
N TYR A 93 33.55 30.35 -45.37
CA TYR A 93 32.18 30.07 -44.91
C TYR A 93 31.14 30.00 -46.03
N ALA A 94 31.46 30.48 -47.24
CA ALA A 94 30.54 30.48 -48.38
C ALA A 94 29.14 31.03 -48.04
N GLY A 95 29.09 32.14 -47.29
CA GLY A 95 27.85 32.79 -46.86
C GLY A 95 27.20 32.22 -45.58
N GLU A 96 27.71 31.14 -45.01
CA GLU A 96 27.24 30.62 -43.72
C GLU A 96 27.85 31.39 -42.53
N THR A 97 27.21 31.30 -41.37
CA THR A 97 27.73 31.84 -40.11
C THR A 97 28.11 30.69 -39.17
N PRO A 98 29.34 30.66 -38.63
CA PRO A 98 29.69 29.70 -37.59
C PRO A 98 28.87 29.92 -36.33
N ILE A 99 28.27 28.86 -35.80
CA ILE A 99 27.48 28.86 -34.57
C ILE A 99 28.04 27.86 -33.55
N ALA A 100 27.80 28.12 -32.27
CA ALA A 100 28.08 27.14 -31.22
C ALA A 100 26.97 26.06 -31.18
N THR A 101 27.29 24.89 -30.62
CA THR A 101 26.27 23.88 -30.29
C THR A 101 25.28 24.50 -29.30
N LYS A 102 24.02 24.62 -29.73
CA LYS A 102 22.93 25.21 -28.95
C LYS A 102 22.08 24.11 -28.33
N ILE A 103 21.72 24.29 -27.07
CA ILE A 103 20.78 23.44 -26.32
C ILE A 103 19.54 24.27 -25.99
N GLU A 104 18.35 23.75 -26.25
CA GLU A 104 17.08 24.44 -26.09
C GLU A 104 16.06 23.57 -25.35
N PHE A 105 15.37 24.18 -24.38
CA PHE A 105 14.27 23.59 -23.65
C PHE A 105 13.04 24.50 -23.74
N GLN A 106 11.91 23.94 -24.14
CA GLN A 106 10.64 24.64 -24.24
C GLN A 106 9.54 23.84 -23.54
N SER A 107 8.57 24.51 -22.95
CA SER A 107 7.35 23.88 -22.46
C SER A 107 6.13 24.67 -22.91
N ASN A 108 5.10 23.95 -23.37
CA ASN A 108 3.78 24.53 -23.65
C ASN A 108 2.87 24.50 -22.42
N THR A 109 3.28 23.82 -21.35
CA THR A 109 2.55 23.71 -20.08
C THR A 109 2.95 24.83 -19.13
N ILE A 110 1.95 25.51 -18.56
CA ILE A 110 2.16 26.57 -17.57
C ILE A 110 2.72 25.95 -16.28
N GLY A 111 3.72 26.61 -15.67
CA GLY A 111 4.28 26.20 -14.37
C GLY A 111 5.51 25.29 -14.47
N VAL A 112 6.00 24.96 -15.67
CA VAL A 112 7.24 24.22 -15.87
C VAL A 112 8.44 25.15 -15.75
N THR A 113 9.33 24.90 -14.78
CA THR A 113 10.54 25.70 -14.55
C THR A 113 11.78 24.81 -14.51
N PRO A 114 12.80 25.06 -15.36
CA PRO A 114 14.08 24.36 -15.27
C PRO A 114 14.80 24.66 -13.95
N LYS A 115 15.34 23.61 -13.32
CA LYS A 115 16.23 23.70 -12.17
C LYS A 115 17.70 23.81 -12.55
N GLY A 116 18.09 23.20 -13.66
CA GLY A 116 19.47 23.19 -14.12
C GLY A 116 19.66 22.23 -15.29
N ILE A 117 20.81 22.37 -15.95
CA ILE A 117 21.25 21.50 -17.04
C ILE A 117 22.60 20.88 -16.65
N SER A 118 22.74 19.59 -16.93
CA SER A 118 23.99 18.83 -16.74
C SER A 118 24.45 18.21 -18.05
N CYS A 119 25.73 17.87 -18.13
CA CYS A 119 26.41 17.33 -19.31
C CYS A 119 27.12 16.03 -18.93
N SER A 120 27.07 15.02 -19.80
CA SER A 120 27.77 13.74 -19.60
C SER A 120 29.29 13.84 -19.73
N ASN A 121 29.82 14.97 -20.20
CA ASN A 121 31.24 15.22 -20.38
C ASN A 121 31.68 16.44 -19.56
N ASP A 122 32.43 16.18 -18.49
CA ASP A 122 32.88 17.18 -17.52
C ASP A 122 33.80 18.26 -18.09
N SER A 123 34.42 18.03 -19.25
CA SER A 123 35.27 19.04 -19.89
C SER A 123 34.46 20.09 -20.66
N VAL A 124 33.17 19.85 -20.90
CA VAL A 124 32.27 20.77 -21.62
C VAL A 124 31.78 21.85 -20.67
N VAL A 125 31.97 23.11 -21.06
CA VAL A 125 31.53 24.29 -20.33
C VAL A 125 30.34 24.90 -21.07
N LEU A 126 29.21 25.02 -20.37
CA LEU A 126 27.98 25.63 -20.88
C LEU A 126 27.89 27.11 -20.47
N SER A 127 27.24 27.93 -21.28
CA SER A 127 26.80 29.27 -20.89
C SER A 127 25.67 29.19 -19.87
N ASP A 128 25.36 30.31 -19.21
CA ASP A 128 24.16 30.42 -18.38
C ASP A 128 22.89 30.11 -19.21
N LEU A 129 21.91 29.48 -18.55
CA LEU A 129 20.62 29.15 -19.16
C LEU A 129 19.76 30.42 -19.23
N ASN A 130 19.54 30.92 -20.44
CA ASN A 130 18.85 32.18 -20.69
C ASN A 130 17.40 31.93 -21.12
N TYR A 131 16.45 32.59 -20.44
CA TYR A 131 15.03 32.55 -20.79
C TYR A 131 14.68 33.62 -21.82
N ASN A 132 14.11 33.20 -22.95
CA ASN A 132 13.54 34.09 -23.95
C ASN A 132 12.02 34.21 -23.73
N GLY A 133 11.60 35.28 -23.05
CA GLY A 133 10.19 35.55 -22.78
C GLY A 133 9.30 35.79 -24.02
N SER A 134 9.87 35.93 -25.22
CA SER A 134 9.08 36.04 -26.46
C SER A 134 8.72 34.69 -27.07
N THR A 135 9.53 33.65 -26.83
CA THR A 135 9.33 32.30 -27.40
C THR A 135 8.99 31.25 -26.34
N GLY A 136 9.13 31.57 -25.05
CA GLY A 136 8.96 30.61 -23.95
C GLY A 136 10.09 29.58 -23.84
N THR A 137 11.23 29.85 -24.49
CA THR A 137 12.36 28.90 -24.60
C THR A 137 13.48 29.27 -23.64
N TYR A 138 14.03 28.28 -22.96
CA TYR A 138 15.30 28.37 -22.23
C TYR A 138 16.42 27.87 -23.15
N SER A 139 17.52 28.60 -23.25
CA SER A 139 18.63 28.21 -24.13
C SER A 139 20.00 28.47 -23.52
N CYS A 140 20.96 27.61 -23.84
CA CYS A 140 22.38 27.77 -23.54
C CYS A 140 23.24 27.21 -24.68
N GLU A 141 24.52 27.53 -24.68
CA GLU A 141 25.47 27.10 -25.71
C GLU A 141 26.73 26.48 -25.09
N ILE A 142 27.42 25.61 -25.83
CA ILE A 142 28.76 25.17 -25.46
C ILE A 142 29.76 26.31 -25.71
N VAL A 143 30.43 26.75 -24.64
CA VAL A 143 31.41 27.85 -24.69
C VAL A 143 32.82 27.33 -24.97
N SER A 144 33.18 26.18 -24.40
CA SER A 144 34.47 25.51 -24.59
C SER A 144 34.41 24.06 -24.12
N GLY A 145 35.38 23.23 -24.48
CA GLY A 145 35.55 21.88 -23.93
C GLY A 145 36.24 20.94 -24.90
N THR A 146 36.33 19.66 -24.54
CA THR A 146 36.93 18.63 -25.40
C THR A 146 36.04 17.40 -25.51
N ALA A 147 35.96 16.78 -26.68
CA ALA A 147 35.25 15.51 -26.88
C ALA A 147 35.94 14.66 -27.95
N GLU A 148 35.81 13.35 -27.84
CA GLU A 148 36.35 12.43 -28.85
C GLU A 148 35.40 12.32 -30.04
N ALA A 149 35.94 12.42 -31.26
CA ALA A 149 35.12 12.21 -32.45
C ALA A 149 34.61 10.77 -32.53
N GLY A 150 33.35 10.60 -32.90
CA GLY A 150 32.63 9.32 -32.86
C GLY A 150 31.88 9.07 -31.54
N SER A 151 32.12 9.89 -30.51
CA SER A 151 31.38 9.84 -29.24
C SER A 151 30.06 10.63 -29.31
N ALA A 152 29.27 10.57 -28.24
CA ALA A 152 28.07 11.38 -28.06
C ALA A 152 28.18 12.16 -26.75
N ILE A 153 27.61 13.36 -26.73
CA ILE A 153 27.45 14.15 -25.50
C ILE A 153 25.96 14.19 -25.18
N THR A 154 25.60 13.73 -23.99
CA THR A 154 24.23 13.73 -23.48
C THR A 154 24.06 14.92 -22.54
N PHE A 155 23.03 15.72 -22.78
CA PHE A 155 22.59 16.75 -21.87
C PHE A 155 21.36 16.26 -21.12
N THR A 156 21.30 16.53 -19.82
CA THR A 156 20.13 16.22 -18.98
C THR A 156 19.63 17.51 -18.35
N ILE A 157 18.34 17.80 -18.53
CA ILE A 157 17.69 18.95 -17.88
C ILE A 157 16.77 18.47 -16.77
N ASP A 158 16.94 19.03 -15.59
CA ASP A 158 16.05 18.83 -14.45
C ASP A 158 15.01 19.94 -14.43
N TYR A 159 13.72 19.61 -14.26
CA TYR A 159 12.65 20.60 -14.07
C TYR A 159 11.59 20.11 -13.10
N GLU A 160 10.81 21.06 -12.57
CA GLU A 160 9.64 20.79 -11.73
C GLU A 160 8.35 21.14 -12.46
N TRP A 161 7.29 20.44 -12.06
CA TRP A 161 5.93 20.66 -12.51
C TRP A 161 4.96 20.68 -11.33
N THR A 162 3.69 20.99 -11.60
CA THR A 162 2.67 21.30 -10.57
C THR A 162 2.26 20.11 -9.70
N ASP A 163 2.64 18.89 -10.07
CA ASP A 163 2.41 17.67 -9.29
C ASP A 163 3.45 17.46 -8.17
N GLY A 164 4.45 18.34 -8.06
CA GLY A 164 5.51 18.26 -7.05
C GLY A 164 6.60 17.23 -7.35
N ASN A 165 6.53 16.53 -8.49
CA ASN A 165 7.56 15.58 -8.90
C ASN A 165 8.70 16.27 -9.66
N SER A 166 9.90 15.69 -9.56
CA SER A 166 11.05 16.10 -10.35
C SER A 166 11.14 15.28 -11.64
N TYR A 167 11.31 15.97 -12.75
CA TYR A 167 11.39 15.40 -14.09
C TYR A 167 12.77 15.60 -14.70
N GLN A 168 13.18 14.67 -15.56
CA GLN A 168 14.45 14.69 -16.26
C GLN A 168 14.26 14.40 -17.74
N GLU A 169 14.70 15.32 -18.60
CA GLU A 169 14.71 15.09 -20.04
C GLU A 169 16.13 15.05 -20.59
N LYS A 170 16.32 14.25 -21.64
CA LYS A 170 17.63 14.01 -22.24
C LYS A 170 17.63 14.35 -23.71
N CYS A 171 18.67 15.04 -24.17
CA CYS A 171 18.98 15.18 -25.58
C CYS A 171 20.45 14.83 -25.82
N VAL A 172 20.78 14.46 -27.05
CA VAL A 172 22.11 13.95 -27.40
C VAL A 172 22.61 14.69 -28.64
N THR A 173 23.88 15.09 -28.62
CA THR A 173 24.59 15.57 -29.82
C THR A 173 25.69 14.56 -30.16
N PHE A 174 25.83 14.24 -31.45
CA PHE A 174 26.91 13.39 -31.93
C PHE A 174 28.18 14.23 -32.14
N VAL A 175 29.35 13.71 -31.77
CA VAL A 175 30.62 14.44 -31.86
C VAL A 175 31.36 14.01 -33.11
N GLU A 176 31.67 14.97 -33.99
CA GLU A 176 32.38 14.69 -35.23
C GLU A 176 33.59 15.59 -35.44
N LYS A 177 34.56 15.07 -36.19
CA LYS A 177 35.65 15.88 -36.73
C LYS A 177 35.10 16.91 -37.71
N ILE A 178 35.81 18.02 -37.84
CA ILE A 178 35.54 19.01 -38.89
C ILE A 178 35.42 18.34 -40.25
N ALA A 179 34.43 18.79 -41.00
CA ALA A 179 34.01 18.23 -42.27
C ALA A 179 34.60 19.03 -43.45
N ASN A 180 35.93 19.12 -43.55
CA ASN A 180 36.55 19.93 -44.61
C ASN A 180 37.73 19.24 -45.29
N GLY A 181 37.48 18.76 -46.52
CA GLY A 181 38.45 18.57 -47.58
C GLY A 181 37.96 19.34 -48.80
N GLY A 182 38.85 19.71 -49.72
CA GLY A 182 38.47 20.42 -50.94
C GLY A 182 39.59 20.35 -51.96
N SER A 183 39.24 20.47 -53.23
CA SER A 183 40.21 20.49 -54.31
C SER A 183 40.64 21.93 -54.57
N TYR A 184 41.94 22.20 -54.52
CA TYR A 184 42.52 23.50 -54.86
C TYR A 184 43.47 23.33 -56.03
N VAL A 185 43.60 24.39 -56.81
CA VAL A 185 44.57 24.48 -57.87
C VAL A 185 45.04 25.91 -57.89
N GLU A 186 46.33 26.12 -57.63
CA GLU A 186 46.98 27.38 -57.96
C GLU A 186 47.75 27.18 -59.26
N ALA A 187 47.41 27.98 -60.26
CA ALA A 187 48.01 27.98 -61.57
C ALA A 187 48.96 29.17 -61.65
N GLN A 188 50.26 28.90 -61.73
CA GLN A 188 51.27 29.92 -61.98
C GLN A 188 51.49 30.07 -63.49
N SER A 189 51.43 31.30 -64.00
CA SER A 189 51.81 31.58 -65.39
C SER A 189 52.88 32.67 -65.44
N GLU A 190 53.94 32.42 -66.21
CA GLU A 190 55.02 33.38 -66.47
C GLU A 190 54.95 33.83 -67.93
N ILE A 191 54.74 35.14 -68.16
CA ILE A 191 54.58 35.70 -69.51
C ILE A 191 55.75 36.63 -69.81
N GLN A 192 56.47 36.30 -70.88
CA GLN A 192 57.51 37.18 -71.44
C GLN A 192 56.91 38.09 -72.51
N ALA A 193 56.60 39.34 -72.16
CA ALA A 193 56.26 40.35 -73.15
C ALA A 193 57.55 40.96 -73.73
N LEU A 194 57.81 40.73 -75.03
CA LEU A 194 58.86 41.41 -75.81
C LEU A 194 58.51 42.89 -76.01
N ALA A 195 58.74 43.71 -74.98
CA ALA A 195 58.62 45.17 -75.07
C ALA A 195 59.91 45.84 -74.61
N GLY A 196 61.00 45.65 -75.38
CA GLY A 196 62.20 46.52 -75.40
C GLY A 196 62.96 46.83 -74.09
N THR A 197 62.53 46.33 -72.93
CA THR A 197 63.04 46.73 -71.60
C THR A 197 63.28 45.59 -70.62
N GLY A 198 63.04 44.33 -71.01
CA GLY A 198 63.45 43.15 -70.21
C GLY A 198 62.63 42.89 -68.93
N SER A 199 61.44 43.47 -68.78
CA SER A 199 60.56 43.21 -67.63
C SER A 199 59.81 41.87 -67.78
N TYR A 200 59.89 41.03 -66.74
CA TYR A 200 59.17 39.76 -66.62
C TYR A 200 57.86 39.98 -65.84
N TYR A 201 56.75 39.40 -66.32
CA TYR A 201 55.49 39.37 -65.57
C TYR A 201 55.24 37.93 -65.07
N ARG A 202 55.16 37.77 -63.75
CA ARG A 202 54.70 36.53 -63.11
C ARG A 202 53.32 36.77 -62.51
N LEU A 203 52.40 35.88 -62.83
CA LEU A 203 51.03 35.91 -62.32
C LEU A 203 50.77 34.64 -61.51
N TRP A 204 50.08 34.83 -60.39
CA TRP A 204 49.54 33.75 -59.57
C TRP A 204 48.02 33.85 -59.59
N ALA A 205 47.36 32.79 -60.06
CA ALA A 205 45.92 32.65 -59.97
C ALA A 205 45.60 31.39 -59.17
N SER A 206 44.73 31.51 -58.18
CA SER A 206 44.26 30.39 -57.37
C SER A 206 42.79 30.14 -57.61
N ALA A 207 42.41 28.88 -57.82
CA ALA A 207 41.03 28.44 -57.89
C ALA A 207 40.81 27.26 -56.94
N SER A 208 39.64 27.16 -56.32
CA SER A 208 39.28 26.04 -55.47
C SER A 208 37.86 25.60 -55.73
N THR A 209 37.64 24.30 -55.82
CA THR A 209 36.32 23.69 -55.94
C THR A 209 36.11 22.77 -54.74
N ARG A 210 34.99 22.94 -54.05
CA ARG A 210 34.56 22.04 -52.97
C ARG A 210 33.05 21.89 -52.97
N LEU A 211 32.62 20.79 -52.39
CA LEU A 211 31.23 20.54 -52.01
C LEU A 211 31.06 20.87 -50.53
N LEU A 212 29.99 21.61 -50.23
CA LEU A 212 29.58 21.96 -48.87
C LEU A 212 28.16 21.44 -48.65
N GLY A 213 27.85 20.99 -47.43
CA GLY A 213 26.52 20.56 -47.01
C GLY A 213 26.56 20.06 -45.57
N THR A 214 25.40 19.88 -44.93
CA THR A 214 25.30 19.54 -43.50
C THR A 214 25.88 18.17 -43.14
N SER A 215 26.00 17.28 -44.14
CA SER A 215 26.42 15.89 -43.99
C SER A 215 27.44 15.46 -45.06
N VAL A 216 28.33 16.37 -45.45
CA VAL A 216 29.38 16.12 -46.46
C VAL A 216 30.72 15.92 -45.78
N TYR A 217 31.39 14.81 -46.04
CA TYR A 217 32.69 14.46 -45.45
C TYR A 217 33.69 14.10 -46.53
N TYR A 218 34.98 14.33 -46.32
CA TYR A 218 36.00 14.03 -47.31
C TYR A 218 36.88 12.86 -46.86
N GLU A 219 37.16 11.94 -47.78
CA GLU A 219 38.22 10.94 -47.61
C GLU A 219 39.58 11.52 -47.97
N GLN A 220 40.63 11.13 -47.24
CA GLN A 220 42.01 11.48 -47.59
C GLN A 220 42.48 10.67 -48.81
N PRO A 221 43.25 11.26 -49.73
CA PRO A 221 43.85 10.50 -50.83
C PRO A 221 44.91 9.55 -50.27
N ALA A 222 44.85 8.27 -50.62
CA ALA A 222 45.75 7.24 -50.08
C ALA A 222 47.22 7.38 -50.52
N ASN A 223 47.52 8.14 -51.59
CA ASN A 223 48.87 8.30 -52.14
C ASN A 223 49.11 9.71 -52.68
N ILE A 224 49.73 10.60 -51.89
CA ILE A 224 50.45 11.75 -52.45
C ILE A 224 51.85 11.23 -52.83
N GLU A 225 52.03 10.73 -54.05
CA GLU A 225 53.36 10.34 -54.53
C GLU A 225 54.26 11.58 -54.59
N THR A 226 55.21 11.69 -53.66
CA THR A 226 56.40 12.52 -53.87
C THR A 226 57.34 11.77 -54.80
N SER A 227 57.05 11.74 -56.11
CA SER A 227 57.99 11.19 -57.10
C SER A 227 59.29 12.01 -57.09
N ALA A 228 60.34 11.46 -56.47
CA ALA A 228 61.68 12.06 -56.48
C ALA A 228 62.32 12.08 -57.89
N SER A 229 61.74 11.35 -58.84
CA SER A 229 62.22 11.17 -60.22
C SER A 229 61.63 12.14 -61.24
N ASP A 230 60.53 12.84 -60.90
CA ASP A 230 59.93 13.86 -61.75
C ASP A 230 59.70 15.16 -60.94
N PRO A 231 60.66 16.11 -60.96
CA PRO A 231 60.53 17.37 -60.22
C PRO A 231 59.43 18.30 -60.78
N TYR A 232 58.71 17.90 -61.83
CA TYR A 232 57.64 18.65 -62.50
C TYR A 232 56.21 18.26 -62.04
N LYS A 233 56.06 17.34 -61.08
CA LYS A 233 54.76 16.95 -60.47
C LYS A 233 54.82 16.96 -58.93
N ALA A 234 55.09 18.12 -58.33
CA ALA A 234 55.09 18.25 -56.87
C ALA A 234 53.69 18.68 -56.38
N TYR A 235 52.93 17.75 -55.80
CA TYR A 235 51.67 18.08 -55.14
C TYR A 235 51.92 18.59 -53.71
N GLY A 236 51.37 19.76 -53.37
CA GLY A 236 51.52 20.40 -52.05
C GLY A 236 50.19 20.64 -51.33
N VAL A 237 50.26 21.20 -50.12
CA VAL A 237 49.12 21.48 -49.24
C VAL A 237 49.04 22.99 -48.96
N TYR A 238 47.85 23.61 -49.11
CA TYR A 238 47.63 25.04 -48.86
C TYR A 238 46.70 25.31 -47.66
N ASN A 239 47.16 26.09 -46.67
CA ASN A 239 46.37 26.41 -45.47
C ASN A 239 45.48 27.64 -45.72
N VAL A 240 44.17 27.40 -45.76
CA VAL A 240 43.15 28.44 -46.05
C VAL A 240 43.02 29.48 -44.94
N ALA A 241 43.28 29.12 -43.68
CA ALA A 241 43.20 30.03 -42.54
C ALA A 241 44.35 31.05 -42.53
N THR A 242 45.53 30.64 -42.99
CA THR A 242 46.76 31.45 -42.94
C THR A 242 47.26 31.95 -44.29
N GLY A 243 46.66 31.49 -45.41
CA GLY A 243 47.08 31.83 -46.76
C GLY A 243 48.52 31.40 -47.08
N SER A 244 48.97 30.30 -46.48
CA SER A 244 50.38 29.88 -46.51
C SER A 244 50.53 28.43 -47.02
N LYS A 245 51.59 28.19 -47.81
CA LYS A 245 52.01 26.85 -48.26
C LYS A 245 52.56 26.03 -47.09
N ILE A 246 52.12 24.79 -46.94
CA ILE A 246 52.68 23.84 -45.98
C ILE A 246 53.68 22.94 -46.72
N GLU A 247 54.96 23.07 -46.40
CA GLU A 247 55.98 22.15 -46.88
C GLU A 247 56.06 20.95 -45.91
N ASN A 248 55.80 19.74 -46.41
CA ASN A 248 55.92 18.42 -45.74
C ASN A 248 54.62 17.84 -45.12
N THR A 249 54.29 16.62 -45.55
CA THR A 249 53.03 15.87 -45.36
C THR A 249 53.09 14.97 -44.13
N ALA A 250 52.56 15.43 -42.99
CA ALA A 250 52.21 14.54 -41.88
C ALA A 250 50.80 14.76 -41.29
N SER A 251 50.09 15.83 -41.66
CA SER A 251 48.69 16.04 -41.23
C SER A 251 47.83 16.56 -42.39
N GLY A 252 47.14 15.64 -43.06
CA GLY A 252 46.31 15.91 -44.23
C GLY A 252 44.94 16.52 -43.93
N TYR A 253 44.87 17.51 -43.06
CA TYR A 253 43.58 18.08 -42.60
C TYR A 253 43.45 19.60 -42.76
N ASN A 254 44.47 20.22 -43.35
CA ASN A 254 44.47 21.60 -43.84
C ASN A 254 44.67 21.61 -45.37
N THR A 255 44.25 20.56 -46.08
CA THR A 255 44.76 20.26 -47.42
C THR A 255 43.79 20.59 -48.51
N LEU A 256 44.01 21.77 -49.07
CA LEU A 256 43.75 22.06 -50.46
C LEU A 256 44.96 21.52 -51.26
N LEU A 257 44.76 20.47 -52.09
CA LEU A 257 45.81 19.94 -52.99
C LEU A 257 46.34 21.09 -53.86
N PHE A 258 47.63 21.12 -54.19
CA PHE A 258 48.22 22.15 -55.05
C PHE A 258 49.09 21.50 -56.11
N ALA A 259 49.03 21.95 -57.36
CA ALA A 259 49.93 21.52 -58.43
C ALA A 259 50.92 22.64 -58.81
N ASP A 260 52.22 22.42 -58.58
CA ASP A 260 53.30 23.34 -59.00
C ASP A 260 53.91 22.85 -60.33
N ASP A 261 53.83 23.64 -61.41
CA ASP A 261 54.65 23.41 -62.60
C ASP A 261 55.93 24.25 -62.51
N LYS A 262 57.02 23.62 -62.06
CA LYS A 262 58.37 24.20 -62.16
C LYS A 262 58.96 24.03 -63.56
N THR A 263 58.26 24.39 -64.63
CA THR A 263 58.88 24.37 -65.97
C THR A 263 59.71 25.63 -66.24
N ASP A 264 61.01 25.57 -65.93
CA ASP A 264 62.03 26.36 -66.64
C ASP A 264 62.10 25.87 -68.11
N LYS A 265 61.16 26.29 -68.98
CA LYS A 265 61.26 26.00 -70.42
C LYS A 265 62.27 26.95 -71.09
N PRO A 266 63.12 26.45 -72.01
CA PRO A 266 64.13 27.27 -72.68
C PRO A 266 63.48 28.38 -73.52
N ALA A 267 64.10 29.56 -73.46
CA ALA A 267 63.67 30.81 -74.09
C ALA A 267 63.41 30.65 -75.60
N GLY A 268 62.14 30.57 -75.98
CA GLY A 268 61.74 30.52 -77.38
C GLY A 268 60.35 29.94 -77.56
N LYS A 269 59.33 30.82 -77.60
CA LYS A 269 57.88 30.59 -77.78
C LYS A 269 57.04 30.60 -76.48
N HIS A 270 56.95 31.77 -75.82
CA HIS A 270 56.11 32.00 -74.63
C HIS A 270 54.68 32.48 -74.97
N ASN A 271 54.00 31.83 -75.92
CA ASN A 271 52.63 32.19 -76.36
C ASN A 271 51.66 30.99 -76.38
N GLN A 272 51.92 29.93 -75.60
CA GLN A 272 50.98 28.80 -75.49
C GLN A 272 50.30 28.84 -74.12
N ALA A 273 48.96 28.78 -74.11
CA ALA A 273 48.19 28.62 -72.89
C ALA A 273 48.57 27.29 -72.24
N ASN A 274 49.00 27.32 -70.98
CA ASN A 274 49.26 26.09 -70.22
C ASN A 274 47.93 25.56 -69.67
N GLU A 275 47.63 24.28 -69.94
CA GLU A 275 46.51 23.55 -69.35
C GLU A 275 47.02 22.72 -68.17
N PHE A 276 46.45 22.97 -66.98
CA PHE A 276 46.81 22.30 -65.74
C PHE A 276 45.75 21.27 -65.35
N THR A 277 46.19 20.05 -65.04
CA THR A 277 45.39 18.92 -64.60
C THR A 277 45.90 18.46 -63.25
N VAL A 278 45.01 18.26 -62.27
CA VAL A 278 45.34 17.68 -60.97
C VAL A 278 44.64 16.32 -60.84
N PRO A 279 45.31 15.21 -61.18
CA PRO A 279 44.84 13.85 -60.89
C PRO A 279 44.92 13.54 -59.38
N GLY A 280 44.02 12.72 -58.85
CA GLY A 280 44.08 12.17 -57.49
C GLY A 280 43.39 13.00 -56.40
N THR A 281 42.26 13.65 -56.71
CA THR A 281 41.50 14.48 -55.75
C THR A 281 40.75 13.69 -54.67
N THR A 282 40.44 14.33 -53.54
CA THR A 282 39.64 13.79 -52.43
C THR A 282 38.19 13.52 -52.85
N ILE A 283 37.65 12.36 -52.50
CA ILE A 283 36.23 12.00 -52.71
C ILE A 283 35.39 12.55 -51.55
N ALA A 284 34.27 13.20 -51.88
CA ALA A 284 33.28 13.66 -50.92
C ALA A 284 32.20 12.59 -50.67
N HIS A 285 31.97 12.20 -49.43
CA HIS A 285 30.91 11.30 -48.99
C HIS A 285 29.75 12.15 -48.49
N VAL A 286 28.61 12.03 -49.16
CA VAL A 286 27.40 12.80 -48.87
C VAL A 286 26.38 11.86 -48.25
N TYR A 287 26.07 12.04 -46.97
CA TYR A 287 25.08 11.23 -46.27
C TYR A 287 23.71 11.93 -46.29
N VAL A 288 22.68 11.21 -46.72
CA VAL A 288 21.33 11.73 -46.92
C VAL A 288 20.33 10.88 -46.13
N ASP A 289 19.55 11.52 -45.26
CA ASP A 289 18.36 10.91 -44.67
C ASP A 289 17.18 11.16 -45.62
N ALA A 290 16.80 10.15 -46.39
CA ALA A 290 15.72 10.20 -47.37
C ALA A 290 14.34 10.49 -46.75
N SER A 291 14.20 10.27 -45.44
CA SER A 291 12.96 10.58 -44.71
C SER A 291 12.85 12.06 -44.31
N ALA A 292 13.96 12.80 -44.30
CA ALA A 292 14.02 14.21 -43.90
C ALA A 292 14.32 15.16 -45.07
N ALA A 293 14.93 14.65 -46.15
CA ALA A 293 15.30 15.41 -47.33
C ALA A 293 14.63 14.85 -48.58
N THR A 294 13.94 15.73 -49.32
CA THR A 294 13.35 15.43 -50.63
C THR A 294 14.27 15.84 -51.77
N THR A 295 15.10 16.86 -51.56
CA THR A 295 16.07 17.38 -52.52
C THR A 295 17.45 17.53 -51.89
N LEU A 296 18.48 17.58 -52.73
CA LEU A 296 19.86 17.85 -52.29
C LEU A 296 20.03 19.26 -51.66
N GLN A 297 19.10 20.18 -51.92
CA GLN A 297 19.09 21.49 -51.25
C GLN A 297 18.68 21.40 -49.78
N ASP A 298 17.88 20.41 -49.38
CA ASP A 298 17.38 20.26 -48.01
C ASP A 298 18.54 19.99 -47.03
N ILE A 299 19.61 19.34 -47.51
CA ILE A 299 20.88 19.15 -46.78
C ILE A 299 21.93 20.23 -47.09
N ASN A 300 21.50 21.33 -47.73
CA ASN A 300 22.33 22.45 -48.13
C ASN A 300 23.55 22.05 -49.00
N LEU A 301 23.39 21.00 -49.82
CA LEU A 301 24.46 20.54 -50.70
C LEU A 301 24.67 21.53 -51.85
N ARG A 302 25.90 22.04 -51.97
CA ARG A 302 26.25 23.03 -52.98
C ARG A 302 27.67 22.88 -53.48
N LEU A 303 27.86 23.25 -54.73
CA LEU A 303 29.16 23.48 -55.33
C LEU A 303 29.63 24.87 -54.94
N ASP A 304 30.78 24.94 -54.27
CA ASP A 304 31.46 26.17 -53.92
C ASP A 304 32.77 26.25 -54.71
N ALA A 305 32.78 27.16 -55.68
CA ALA A 305 33.91 27.44 -56.56
C ALA A 305 34.42 28.86 -56.27
N ASN A 306 35.60 28.95 -55.64
CA ASN A 306 36.25 30.20 -55.29
C ASN A 306 37.41 30.46 -56.25
N VAL A 307 37.53 31.72 -56.67
CA VAL A 307 38.63 32.21 -57.48
C VAL A 307 39.32 33.36 -56.75
N GLY A 308 40.55 33.12 -56.29
CA GLY A 308 41.40 34.10 -55.61
C GLY A 308 42.34 34.84 -56.57
N GLN A 309 42.42 36.17 -56.44
CA GLN A 309 43.46 37.00 -57.07
C GLN A 309 44.63 37.22 -56.11
N LEU A 310 45.84 36.87 -56.55
CA LEU A 310 47.09 37.27 -55.89
C LEU A 310 47.77 38.36 -56.74
N SER A 311 48.02 39.54 -56.15
CA SER A 311 48.57 40.68 -56.89
C SER A 311 50.03 40.48 -57.27
N ASP A 312 50.44 41.10 -58.39
CA ASP A 312 51.84 41.23 -58.77
C ASP A 312 52.52 42.45 -58.08
N ARG A 313 53.81 42.65 -58.36
CA ARG A 313 54.61 43.81 -57.89
C ARG A 313 54.25 45.15 -58.56
N ASN A 314 53.40 45.19 -59.58
CA ASN A 314 53.18 46.34 -60.47
C ASN A 314 51.72 46.78 -60.68
N ASN A 315 50.75 46.20 -59.96
CA ASN A 315 49.36 46.69 -59.84
C ASN A 315 48.49 46.51 -61.11
N ASP A 316 48.82 45.55 -62.00
CA ASP A 316 47.96 45.15 -63.12
C ASP A 316 47.16 43.89 -62.72
N ASN A 317 45.82 43.98 -62.69
CA ASN A 317 44.94 42.91 -62.17
C ASN A 317 44.64 41.82 -63.23
N PRO A 318 45.06 40.56 -63.04
CA PRO A 318 44.59 39.43 -63.84
C PRO A 318 43.13 39.08 -63.48
N TYR A 319 42.29 38.77 -64.47
CA TYR A 319 40.92 38.30 -64.24
C TYR A 319 40.87 36.79 -64.35
N THR A 320 40.39 36.12 -63.31
CA THR A 320 40.18 34.67 -63.31
C THR A 320 38.70 34.38 -63.11
N ALA A 321 38.14 33.44 -63.86
CA ALA A 321 36.72 33.10 -63.81
C ALA A 321 36.48 31.59 -64.00
N LEU A 322 35.41 31.08 -63.38
CA LEU A 322 34.85 29.77 -63.73
C LEU A 322 34.32 29.84 -65.16
N ALA A 323 34.86 28.99 -66.03
CA ALA A 323 34.65 29.05 -67.46
C ALA A 323 33.64 28.04 -67.97
N ASP A 324 33.76 26.80 -67.50
CA ASP A 324 32.88 25.68 -67.85
C ASP A 324 32.82 24.72 -66.66
N ALA A 325 31.78 23.89 -66.62
CA ALA A 325 31.71 22.73 -65.75
C ALA A 325 31.05 21.56 -66.52
N TRP A 326 31.35 20.33 -66.13
CA TRP A 326 30.76 19.11 -66.66
C TRP A 326 30.45 18.15 -65.52
N VAL A 327 29.39 17.37 -65.68
CA VAL A 327 29.04 16.29 -64.74
C VAL A 327 29.20 14.95 -65.46
N SER A 328 29.77 13.96 -64.78
CA SER A 328 29.85 12.58 -65.26
C SER A 328 29.49 11.59 -64.14
N ALA A 329 28.91 10.44 -64.47
CA ALA A 329 28.76 9.33 -63.54
C ALA A 329 30.13 8.73 -63.14
N GLY A 330 30.19 8.17 -61.93
CA GLY A 330 31.39 7.57 -61.34
C GLY A 330 32.26 8.55 -60.53
N ALA A 331 33.11 8.00 -59.66
CA ALA A 331 34.09 8.73 -58.86
C ALA A 331 35.43 8.87 -59.63
N ASN A 332 35.43 9.65 -60.70
CA ASN A 332 36.57 9.82 -61.61
C ASN A 332 37.50 10.94 -61.11
N THR A 333 38.46 10.59 -60.25
CA THR A 333 39.43 11.57 -59.71
C THR A 333 40.76 11.61 -60.49
N ASP A 334 41.06 10.56 -61.26
CA ASP A 334 42.32 10.44 -62.03
C ASP A 334 42.16 10.74 -63.53
N THR A 335 40.95 10.59 -64.07
CA THR A 335 40.64 10.80 -65.49
C THR A 335 39.77 12.04 -65.66
N ILE A 336 40.24 13.03 -66.41
CA ILE A 336 39.42 14.21 -66.72
C ILE A 336 38.34 13.82 -67.73
N VAL A 337 37.09 13.98 -67.31
CA VAL A 337 35.92 13.92 -68.19
C VAL A 337 35.43 15.35 -68.47
N THR A 338 35.52 15.79 -69.73
CA THR A 338 35.03 17.10 -70.20
C THR A 338 33.82 16.98 -71.13
N THR A 339 33.07 15.89 -70.99
CA THR A 339 31.80 15.65 -71.65
C THR A 339 30.71 15.60 -70.59
N ASN A 340 29.62 16.33 -70.80
CA ASN A 340 28.53 16.34 -69.84
C ASN A 340 27.59 15.15 -70.07
N ASP A 341 27.43 14.33 -69.04
CA ASP A 341 26.39 13.32 -68.97
C ASP A 341 25.10 13.99 -68.49
N ALA A 342 24.10 14.07 -69.38
CA ALA A 342 22.83 14.73 -69.11
C ALA A 342 22.04 14.03 -67.99
N THR A 343 22.14 12.72 -67.87
CA THR A 343 21.47 11.93 -66.82
C THR A 343 22.14 12.19 -65.48
N ALA A 344 23.48 12.15 -65.42
CA ALA A 344 24.24 12.47 -64.21
C ALA A 344 24.02 13.92 -63.76
N GLN A 345 23.99 14.88 -64.69
CA GLN A 345 23.70 16.28 -64.37
C GLN A 345 22.28 16.46 -63.83
N ALA A 346 21.29 15.80 -64.41
CA ALA A 346 19.91 15.85 -63.93
C ALA A 346 19.76 15.20 -62.55
N ALA A 347 20.47 14.10 -62.29
CA ALA A 347 20.45 13.39 -61.00
C ALA A 347 20.91 14.29 -59.84
N ILE A 348 22.02 15.02 -60.01
CA ILE A 348 22.51 15.95 -58.96
C ILE A 348 21.91 17.37 -59.07
N GLY A 349 21.23 17.68 -60.17
CA GLY A 349 20.57 18.97 -60.42
C GLY A 349 21.54 20.17 -60.39
N LEU A 350 22.73 20.04 -60.98
CA LEU A 350 23.69 21.14 -61.03
C LEU A 350 23.35 22.13 -62.15
N ALA A 351 23.04 23.37 -61.79
CA ALA A 351 22.88 24.46 -62.72
C ALA A 351 24.26 24.98 -63.20
N ILE A 352 24.64 24.62 -64.43
CA ILE A 352 25.89 25.09 -65.03
C ILE A 352 25.64 26.42 -65.74
N PRO A 353 26.45 27.48 -65.48
CA PRO A 353 26.30 28.76 -66.19
C PRO A 353 26.45 28.60 -67.71
N ALA A 354 25.74 29.42 -68.48
CA ALA A 354 25.93 29.46 -69.93
C ALA A 354 27.37 29.91 -70.27
N LYS A 355 28.01 29.19 -71.19
CA LYS A 355 29.37 29.46 -71.67
C LYS A 355 29.55 30.93 -72.06
N ALA A 356 30.53 31.62 -71.47
CA ALA A 356 30.90 32.96 -71.91
C ALA A 356 31.45 32.87 -73.34
N ASP A 357 30.77 33.50 -74.30
CA ASP A 357 31.19 33.49 -75.69
C ASP A 357 32.59 34.14 -75.80
N HIS A 358 33.55 33.45 -76.41
CA HIS A 358 34.99 33.78 -76.38
C HIS A 358 35.38 35.10 -77.11
N GLY A 359 34.41 35.95 -77.47
CA GLY A 359 34.56 37.11 -78.35
C GLY A 359 34.29 38.49 -77.75
N VAL A 360 33.99 38.62 -76.46
CA VAL A 360 33.47 39.90 -75.90
C VAL A 360 34.60 40.84 -75.44
N THR A 361 34.55 42.09 -75.91
CA THR A 361 35.53 43.18 -75.63
C THR A 361 35.35 43.86 -74.27
N GLN A 362 34.41 43.41 -73.46
CA GLN A 362 34.27 43.72 -72.03
C GLN A 362 33.68 42.47 -71.39
N PHE A 363 34.36 41.87 -70.41
CA PHE A 363 33.71 40.94 -69.51
C PHE A 363 32.68 41.73 -68.71
N GLU A 364 31.40 41.67 -69.11
CA GLU A 364 30.32 41.91 -68.18
C GLU A 364 30.50 40.87 -67.06
N GLN A 365 30.63 41.35 -65.82
CA GLN A 365 30.67 40.47 -64.66
C GLN A 365 29.50 39.50 -64.77
N ASN A 366 29.78 38.20 -64.79
CA ASN A 366 28.74 37.19 -64.86
C ASN A 366 27.78 37.46 -63.69
N ALA A 367 26.49 37.70 -63.97
CA ALA A 367 25.54 38.20 -62.96
C ALA A 367 25.37 37.25 -61.75
N SER A 368 25.86 36.02 -61.88
CA SER A 368 25.88 34.94 -60.89
C SER A 368 27.12 34.93 -59.97
N MET A 369 28.13 35.78 -60.19
CA MET A 369 29.35 35.82 -59.36
C MET A 369 29.31 37.02 -58.40
N THR A 370 29.40 36.74 -57.09
CA THR A 370 29.43 37.80 -56.08
C THR A 370 30.87 38.29 -55.89
N THR A 371 31.09 39.61 -55.91
CA THR A 371 32.41 40.19 -55.63
C THR A 371 32.59 40.28 -54.11
N LEU A 372 33.54 39.52 -53.55
CA LEU A 372 33.87 39.59 -52.13
C LEU A 372 34.96 40.64 -51.92
N THR A 373 34.68 41.63 -51.06
CA THR A 373 35.64 42.69 -50.71
C THR A 373 36.39 42.30 -49.44
N GLY A 374 37.61 41.78 -49.58
CA GLY A 374 38.57 41.56 -48.49
C GLY A 374 39.68 42.62 -48.54
N GLY A 375 40.21 43.03 -47.39
CA GLY A 375 41.07 44.22 -47.25
C GLY A 375 42.26 44.33 -48.22
N VAL A 376 42.57 45.59 -48.57
CA VAL A 376 43.72 46.10 -49.36
C VAL A 376 44.18 45.21 -50.53
N GLY A 377 43.54 45.38 -51.68
CA GLY A 377 44.13 45.02 -52.99
C GLY A 377 43.88 43.62 -53.54
N GLN A 378 42.96 42.84 -52.96
CA GLN A 378 42.60 41.50 -53.46
C GLN A 378 41.10 41.39 -53.73
N TYR A 379 40.71 41.09 -54.97
CA TYR A 379 39.32 40.77 -55.34
C TYR A 379 39.17 39.26 -55.52
N GLY A 380 38.29 38.63 -54.73
CA GLY A 380 37.89 37.24 -54.92
C GLY A 380 36.50 37.17 -55.54
N HIS A 381 36.30 36.26 -56.49
CA HIS A 381 34.98 35.94 -57.01
C HIS A 381 34.52 34.58 -56.51
N LEU A 382 33.31 34.54 -55.95
CA LEU A 382 32.70 33.30 -55.47
C LEU A 382 31.54 32.91 -56.38
N PHE A 383 31.60 31.68 -56.88
CA PHE A 383 30.46 31.00 -57.49
C PHE A 383 29.99 29.92 -56.52
N THR A 384 28.77 30.09 -56.02
CA THR A 384 28.13 29.09 -55.16
C THR A 384 26.84 28.68 -55.86
N SER A 385 26.71 27.39 -56.20
CA SER A 385 25.52 26.85 -56.83
C SER A 385 24.95 25.70 -56.00
N PRO A 386 23.69 25.77 -55.56
CA PRO A 386 23.05 24.63 -54.93
C PRO A 386 22.90 23.47 -55.92
N LEU A 387 22.98 22.25 -55.41
CA LEU A 387 22.59 21.04 -56.15
C LEU A 387 21.11 20.81 -55.91
N THR A 388 20.30 20.73 -56.97
CA THR A 388 18.83 20.69 -56.86
C THR A 388 18.22 19.34 -57.17
N GLY A 389 19.05 18.30 -57.29
CA GLY A 389 18.62 16.94 -57.58
C GLY A 389 17.62 16.42 -56.55
N THR A 390 16.69 15.58 -56.99
CA THR A 390 15.75 14.88 -56.10
C THR A 390 16.41 13.66 -55.50
N VAL A 391 16.25 13.44 -54.19
CA VAL A 391 16.86 12.29 -53.49
C VAL A 391 16.37 10.96 -54.06
N ALA A 392 15.11 10.88 -54.49
CA ALA A 392 14.51 9.69 -55.12
C ALA A 392 15.18 9.26 -56.45
N ASN A 393 15.95 10.14 -57.10
CA ASN A 393 16.67 9.83 -58.34
C ASN A 393 18.10 9.32 -58.07
N LEU A 394 18.51 9.26 -56.81
CA LEU A 394 19.82 8.78 -56.40
C LEU A 394 19.71 7.37 -55.82
N VAL A 395 20.75 6.58 -56.01
CA VAL A 395 20.87 5.23 -55.44
C VAL A 395 21.97 5.24 -54.39
N ASP A 396 21.82 4.48 -53.32
CA ASP A 396 22.87 4.33 -52.32
C ASP A 396 24.17 3.81 -52.96
N GLY A 397 25.31 4.40 -52.60
CA GLY A 397 26.61 4.13 -53.20
C GLY A 397 26.86 4.77 -54.58
N SER A 398 25.85 5.42 -55.20
CA SER A 398 26.03 6.11 -56.47
C SER A 398 27.08 7.21 -56.36
N SER A 399 27.89 7.37 -57.41
CA SER A 399 28.98 8.33 -57.44
C SER A 399 28.92 9.21 -58.67
N TYR A 400 29.32 10.47 -58.51
CA TYR A 400 29.31 11.49 -59.56
C TYR A 400 30.56 12.34 -59.47
N THR A 401 31.02 12.85 -60.60
CA THR A 401 32.16 13.77 -60.67
C THR A 401 31.74 15.07 -61.32
N ILE A 402 32.03 16.19 -60.65
CA ILE A 402 31.92 17.54 -61.21
C ILE A 402 33.31 17.97 -61.64
N THR A 403 33.52 18.12 -62.94
CA THR A 403 34.74 18.67 -63.52
C THR A 403 34.53 20.16 -63.77
N THR A 404 35.29 21.01 -63.08
CA THR A 404 35.24 22.47 -63.25
C THR A 404 36.46 22.97 -64.03
N LYS A 405 36.26 23.93 -64.95
CA LYS A 405 37.35 24.57 -65.70
C LYS A 405 37.41 26.05 -65.41
N TYR A 406 38.61 26.54 -65.15
CA TYR A 406 38.91 27.93 -64.84
C TYR A 406 39.81 28.54 -65.92
N TYR A 407 39.55 29.79 -66.30
CA TYR A 407 40.44 30.57 -67.17
C TYR A 407 41.05 31.75 -66.44
N SER A 408 42.33 32.00 -66.70
CA SER A 408 43.00 33.24 -66.33
C SER A 408 43.24 34.12 -67.58
N TYR A 409 42.93 35.41 -67.45
CA TYR A 409 43.09 36.41 -68.50
C TYR A 409 43.94 37.58 -68.01
N MET A 410 44.79 38.08 -68.89
CA MET A 410 45.62 39.24 -68.61
C MET A 410 45.28 40.39 -69.55
N TRP A 411 45.28 41.60 -69.00
CA TRP A 411 45.12 42.84 -69.76
C TRP A 411 46.45 43.20 -70.44
N VAL A 412 46.48 43.24 -71.78
CA VAL A 412 47.70 43.63 -72.52
C VAL A 412 47.41 44.89 -73.35
N LYS A 413 48.06 46.01 -73.00
CA LYS A 413 47.98 47.24 -73.80
C LYS A 413 48.92 47.16 -75.00
N LYS A 414 48.38 46.96 -76.21
CA LYS A 414 49.17 46.99 -77.45
C LYS A 414 48.74 48.20 -78.30
N GLY A 415 49.31 49.37 -78.00
CA GLY A 415 48.97 50.62 -78.69
C GLY A 415 47.56 51.13 -78.36
N LEU A 416 46.78 51.55 -79.37
CA LEU A 416 45.41 52.07 -79.23
C LEU A 416 44.32 50.97 -79.16
N LEU A 417 44.67 49.69 -79.31
CA LEU A 417 43.74 48.57 -79.28
C LEU A 417 43.89 47.78 -77.97
N GLN A 418 42.78 47.58 -77.27
CA GLN A 418 42.68 46.79 -76.04
C GLN A 418 42.47 45.31 -76.44
N HIS A 419 43.30 44.40 -75.92
CA HIS A 419 43.12 42.95 -76.10
C HIS A 419 43.32 42.25 -74.76
N TYR A 420 42.37 41.37 -74.40
CA TYR A 420 42.53 40.37 -73.35
C TYR A 420 43.11 39.11 -73.99
N ASN A 421 44.20 38.58 -73.45
CA ASN A 421 44.73 37.28 -73.87
C ASN A 421 44.52 36.27 -72.75
N MET A 422 44.08 35.06 -73.12
CA MET A 422 44.02 33.91 -72.20
C MET A 422 45.45 33.42 -71.93
N THR A 423 45.79 33.25 -70.66
CA THR A 423 47.17 33.02 -70.23
C THR A 423 47.39 31.63 -69.63
N SER A 424 46.38 31.06 -68.99
CA SER A 424 46.34 29.65 -68.55
C SER A 424 44.91 29.15 -68.32
N SER A 425 44.75 27.83 -68.26
CA SER A 425 43.50 27.17 -67.85
C SER A 425 43.76 26.04 -66.85
N ALA A 426 42.87 25.85 -65.88
CA ALA A 426 42.94 24.77 -64.91
C ALA A 426 41.66 23.94 -64.91
N THR A 427 41.78 22.61 -64.85
CA THR A 427 40.63 21.69 -64.81
C THR A 427 40.68 20.87 -63.52
N VAL A 428 39.60 20.89 -62.74
CA VAL A 428 39.52 20.32 -61.39
C VAL A 428 38.34 19.35 -61.29
N PRO A 429 38.60 18.02 -61.24
CA PRO A 429 37.58 17.03 -60.95
C PRO A 429 37.30 16.96 -59.44
N THR A 430 36.03 17.00 -59.06
CA THR A 430 35.55 16.81 -57.67
C THR A 430 34.54 15.68 -57.66
N ALA A 431 34.94 14.52 -57.14
CA ALA A 431 34.09 13.35 -57.03
C ALA A 431 33.26 13.39 -55.73
N MET A 432 32.06 12.83 -55.80
CA MET A 432 31.20 12.59 -54.65
C MET A 432 30.53 11.23 -54.72
N THR A 433 30.29 10.64 -53.57
CA THR A 433 29.55 9.38 -53.38
C THR A 433 28.41 9.62 -52.41
N PHE A 434 27.20 9.22 -52.79
CA PHE A 434 26.00 9.34 -51.97
C PHE A 434 25.80 8.10 -51.10
N HIS A 435 25.49 8.33 -49.83
CA HIS A 435 25.08 7.33 -48.85
C HIS A 435 23.65 7.67 -48.43
N ILE A 436 22.67 6.83 -48.79
CA ILE A 436 21.24 7.13 -48.63
C ILE A 436 20.65 6.16 -47.62
N VAL A 437 20.07 6.70 -46.55
CA VAL A 437 19.42 5.94 -45.47
C VAL A 437 18.04 6.52 -45.16
N ASP A 438 17.18 5.73 -44.51
CA ASP A 438 15.88 6.15 -44.02
C ASP A 438 15.85 6.08 -42.48
N LYS A 439 15.77 7.25 -41.83
CA LYS A 439 15.65 7.39 -40.36
C LYS A 439 14.21 7.66 -39.89
N GLY A 440 13.22 7.61 -40.78
CA GLY A 440 11.84 8.01 -40.49
C GLY A 440 11.23 7.21 -39.37
N ALA A 441 11.31 5.88 -39.44
CA ALA A 441 10.78 4.99 -38.41
C ALA A 441 11.45 5.21 -37.03
N LEU A 442 12.77 5.47 -37.01
CA LEU A 442 13.49 5.76 -35.77
C LEU A 442 13.05 7.10 -35.17
N ARG A 443 12.90 8.14 -36.00
CA ARG A 443 12.44 9.46 -35.58
C ARG A 443 11.02 9.40 -35.03
N ASP A 444 10.11 8.76 -35.75
CA ASP A 444 8.71 8.60 -35.32
C ASP A 444 8.62 7.84 -33.99
N LEU A 445 9.47 6.83 -33.78
CA LEU A 445 9.53 6.10 -32.51
C LEU A 445 10.10 6.96 -31.38
N ILE A 446 11.18 7.72 -31.61
CA ILE A 446 11.76 8.65 -30.63
C ILE A 446 10.71 9.69 -30.21
N ASP A 447 9.99 10.27 -31.18
CA ASP A 447 8.93 11.24 -30.93
C ASP A 447 7.74 10.58 -30.20
N TYR A 448 7.36 9.37 -30.58
CA TYR A 448 6.29 8.63 -29.91
C TYR A 448 6.62 8.30 -28.46
N VAL A 449 7.82 7.81 -28.13
CA VAL A 449 8.20 7.46 -26.75
C VAL A 449 8.51 8.67 -25.87
N MET A 450 8.81 9.83 -26.47
CA MET A 450 8.82 11.12 -25.76
C MET A 450 7.41 11.64 -25.51
N ASN A 451 6.59 11.68 -26.57
CA ASN A 451 5.31 12.38 -26.60
C ASN A 451 4.12 11.42 -26.56
N SER A 452 4.21 10.32 -25.80
CA SER A 452 3.15 9.29 -25.72
C SER A 452 1.94 9.81 -24.94
N ASP A 453 1.31 10.89 -25.40
CA ASP A 453 0.11 11.50 -24.86
C ASP A 453 -0.95 11.62 -25.96
N PRO A 454 -1.94 10.72 -26.02
CA PRO A 454 -3.09 10.90 -26.86
C PRO A 454 -4.09 11.80 -26.13
N THR A 455 -4.38 12.94 -26.72
CA THR A 455 -5.46 13.87 -26.34
C THR A 455 -6.87 13.27 -26.43
N THR A 456 -7.02 11.94 -26.36
CA THR A 456 -8.28 11.21 -26.40
C THR A 456 -8.18 9.90 -25.59
N PRO A 457 -9.08 9.67 -24.60
CA PRO A 457 -9.11 8.46 -23.76
C PRO A 457 -9.50 7.15 -24.47
N SER A 458 -9.57 7.12 -25.80
CA SER A 458 -10.36 6.11 -26.53
C SER A 458 -9.70 4.75 -26.72
N THR A 459 -8.40 4.60 -26.47
CA THR A 459 -7.72 3.29 -26.59
C THR A 459 -6.77 3.07 -25.43
N ARG A 460 -6.88 1.90 -24.77
CA ARG A 460 -5.98 1.42 -23.70
C ARG A 460 -4.54 1.17 -24.20
N THR A 461 -3.88 2.17 -24.76
CA THR A 461 -2.44 2.18 -24.98
C THR A 461 -1.83 2.97 -23.84
N GLN A 462 -1.19 2.23 -22.92
CA GLN A 462 -0.62 2.73 -21.67
C GLN A 462 0.25 3.97 -21.91
N LEU A 463 0.03 5.03 -21.13
CA LEU A 463 0.87 6.23 -21.10
C LEU A 463 2.23 5.84 -20.50
N LYS A 464 3.15 5.38 -21.33
CA LYS A 464 4.51 4.98 -20.96
C LYS A 464 5.52 5.59 -21.92
N GLY A 465 6.78 5.77 -21.53
CA GLY A 465 7.80 6.44 -22.34
C GLY A 465 8.91 7.04 -21.48
N ALA A 466 9.60 8.06 -22.01
CA ALA A 466 10.63 8.82 -21.29
C ALA A 466 10.03 9.74 -20.20
N ASN A 467 8.79 10.17 -20.41
CA ASN A 467 8.02 10.97 -19.48
C ASN A 467 6.60 10.39 -19.39
N PRO A 468 6.27 9.65 -18.32
CA PRO A 468 6.79 9.80 -16.95
C PRO A 468 8.14 9.12 -16.65
N GLN A 469 8.77 9.45 -15.52
CA GLN A 469 10.14 9.05 -15.16
C GLN A 469 10.23 7.66 -14.50
N GLY A 470 11.43 7.22 -14.11
CA GLY A 470 11.68 5.90 -13.53
C GLY A 470 10.86 5.55 -12.29
N TRP A 471 10.48 6.53 -11.47
CA TRP A 471 9.61 6.33 -10.30
C TRP A 471 8.19 5.87 -10.65
N PHE A 472 7.79 5.97 -11.92
CA PHE A 472 6.50 5.53 -12.44
C PHE A 472 6.45 4.04 -12.81
N TYR A 473 7.61 3.45 -13.02
CA TYR A 473 7.77 2.08 -13.47
C TYR A 473 8.22 1.18 -12.33
N ARG A 474 7.75 -0.07 -12.33
CA ARG A 474 8.27 -1.10 -11.42
C ARG A 474 9.52 -1.77 -11.98
N SER A 475 9.68 -1.81 -13.30
CA SER A 475 10.84 -2.39 -13.98
C SER A 475 10.96 -1.90 -15.43
N GLY A 476 12.12 -2.12 -16.06
CA GLY A 476 12.38 -1.81 -17.48
C GLY A 476 12.89 -0.40 -17.80
N PHE A 477 12.69 0.59 -16.91
CA PHE A 477 13.01 2.00 -17.21
C PHE A 477 14.49 2.26 -17.50
N SER A 478 15.42 1.65 -16.75
CA SER A 478 16.86 1.87 -16.99
C SER A 478 17.33 1.35 -18.35
N GLN A 479 16.78 0.21 -18.78
CA GLN A 479 17.11 -0.41 -20.07
C GLN A 479 16.49 0.40 -21.21
N PHE A 480 15.24 0.84 -21.04
CA PHE A 480 14.58 1.79 -21.94
C PHE A 480 15.37 3.10 -22.07
N GLN A 481 15.79 3.73 -20.97
CA GLN A 481 16.54 4.99 -21.02
C GLN A 481 17.89 4.84 -21.74
N THR A 482 18.54 3.67 -21.59
CA THR A 482 19.77 3.34 -22.32
C THR A 482 19.51 3.22 -23.83
N ALA A 483 18.50 2.44 -24.21
CA ALA A 483 18.11 2.27 -25.62
C ALA A 483 17.63 3.58 -26.25
N TYR A 484 16.92 4.42 -25.49
CA TYR A 484 16.46 5.74 -25.92
C TYR A 484 17.63 6.71 -26.15
N THR A 485 18.61 6.75 -25.24
CA THR A 485 19.82 7.57 -25.41
C THR A 485 20.64 7.10 -26.61
N GLU A 486 20.74 5.78 -26.83
CA GLU A 486 21.43 5.20 -27.98
C GLU A 486 20.69 5.46 -29.30
N ALA A 487 19.35 5.39 -29.30
CA ALA A 487 18.52 5.77 -30.43
C ALA A 487 18.73 7.23 -30.82
N LEU A 488 18.78 8.15 -29.85
CA LEU A 488 19.13 9.56 -30.10
C LEU A 488 20.55 9.71 -30.65
N ARG A 489 21.52 8.92 -30.18
CA ARG A 489 22.89 8.93 -30.72
C ARG A 489 22.92 8.51 -32.19
N VAL A 490 22.28 7.39 -32.53
CA VAL A 490 22.21 6.85 -33.90
C VAL A 490 21.44 7.79 -34.83
N TYR A 491 20.32 8.35 -34.36
CA TYR A 491 19.53 9.33 -35.08
C TYR A 491 20.39 10.56 -35.46
N ASN A 492 21.13 11.10 -34.49
CA ASN A 492 21.97 12.28 -34.69
C ASN A 492 23.30 12.00 -35.41
N ASN A 493 23.76 10.75 -35.50
CA ASN A 493 24.97 10.38 -36.25
C ASN A 493 24.70 10.47 -37.76
N PRO A 494 25.32 11.42 -38.50
CA PRO A 494 25.09 11.57 -39.93
C PRO A 494 25.54 10.35 -40.75
N LYS A 495 26.49 9.57 -40.22
CA LYS A 495 27.11 8.41 -40.89
C LYS A 495 26.52 7.07 -40.46
N ALA A 496 25.42 7.07 -39.70
CA ALA A 496 24.76 5.84 -39.30
C ALA A 496 24.33 5.04 -40.53
N THR A 497 24.68 3.76 -40.55
CA THR A 497 24.24 2.82 -41.59
C THR A 497 22.78 2.43 -41.38
N GLN A 498 22.09 1.98 -42.44
CA GLN A 498 20.71 1.50 -42.30
C GLN A 498 20.59 0.38 -41.26
N SER A 499 21.57 -0.52 -41.20
CA SER A 499 21.60 -1.60 -40.20
C SER A 499 21.67 -1.08 -38.76
N GLU A 500 22.46 -0.03 -38.48
CA GLU A 500 22.52 0.59 -37.15
C GLU A 500 21.20 1.30 -36.80
N ILE A 501 20.57 1.95 -37.77
CA ILE A 501 19.27 2.62 -37.62
C ILE A 501 18.17 1.61 -37.30
N ASP A 502 18.10 0.51 -38.05
CA ASP A 502 17.12 -0.55 -37.85
C ASP A 502 17.34 -1.25 -36.49
N ALA A 503 18.60 -1.50 -36.13
CA ALA A 503 18.96 -2.07 -34.84
C ALA A 503 18.58 -1.17 -33.66
N ALA A 504 18.82 0.14 -33.76
CA ALA A 504 18.42 1.11 -32.75
C ALA A 504 16.89 1.22 -32.64
N THR A 505 16.18 1.24 -33.77
CA THR A 505 14.71 1.25 -33.82
C THR A 505 14.14 0.02 -33.12
N LYS A 506 14.64 -1.17 -33.48
CA LYS A 506 14.22 -2.43 -32.87
C LYS A 506 14.53 -2.45 -31.37
N SER A 507 15.74 -2.04 -30.97
CA SER A 507 16.15 -2.01 -29.56
C SER A 507 15.27 -1.10 -28.72
N LEU A 508 15.01 0.13 -29.19
CA LEU A 508 14.13 1.08 -28.51
C LEU A 508 12.69 0.53 -28.42
N GLN A 509 12.15 -0.03 -29.50
CA GLN A 509 10.81 -0.61 -29.52
C GLN A 509 10.68 -1.78 -28.53
N THR A 510 11.66 -2.69 -28.49
CA THR A 510 11.67 -3.81 -27.54
C THR A 510 11.71 -3.30 -26.10
N MET A 511 12.59 -2.34 -25.78
CA MET A 511 12.69 -1.83 -24.41
C MET A 511 11.46 -1.02 -24.00
N TYR A 512 10.84 -0.28 -24.92
CA TYR A 512 9.55 0.39 -24.69
C TYR A 512 8.43 -0.61 -24.39
N ASN A 513 8.37 -1.73 -25.13
CA ASN A 513 7.39 -2.78 -24.89
C ASN A 513 7.58 -3.44 -23.52
N ASN A 514 8.84 -3.58 -23.07
CA ASN A 514 9.21 -4.16 -21.77
C ASN A 514 8.96 -3.25 -20.55
N LEU A 515 8.62 -1.97 -20.74
CA LEU A 515 8.28 -1.07 -19.64
C LEU A 515 7.06 -1.59 -18.87
N GLN A 516 7.20 -1.74 -17.55
CA GLN A 516 6.13 -2.17 -16.67
C GLN A 516 5.75 -1.05 -15.68
N LEU A 517 4.48 -0.64 -15.74
CA LEU A 517 3.93 0.39 -14.84
C LEU A 517 3.86 -0.12 -13.40
N LYS A 518 4.03 0.80 -12.44
CA LYS A 518 3.61 0.53 -11.06
C LYS A 518 2.09 0.39 -10.99
N THR A 519 1.63 -0.44 -10.07
CA THR A 519 0.23 -0.44 -9.64
C THR A 519 -0.02 0.82 -8.81
N ALA A 520 -1.27 1.28 -8.80
CA ALA A 520 -1.71 2.27 -7.81
C ALA A 520 -1.57 1.67 -6.40
N ASP A 521 -1.44 2.54 -5.40
CA ASP A 521 -1.36 2.17 -3.99
C ASP A 521 -2.77 1.90 -3.45
N TYR A 522 -3.07 0.62 -3.18
CA TYR A 522 -4.34 0.16 -2.63
C TYR A 522 -4.29 -0.03 -1.11
N THR A 523 -3.20 0.33 -0.43
CA THR A 523 -3.02 0.04 1.01
C THR A 523 -4.18 0.58 1.85
N ARG A 524 -4.58 1.84 1.60
CA ARG A 524 -5.72 2.47 2.30
C ARG A 524 -7.06 1.82 1.93
N VAL A 525 -7.27 1.53 0.64
CA VAL A 525 -8.49 0.86 0.17
C VAL A 525 -8.64 -0.50 0.85
N ASN A 526 -7.58 -1.30 0.88
CA ASN A 526 -7.60 -2.64 1.49
C ASN A 526 -7.90 -2.57 2.98
N ALA A 527 -7.22 -1.70 3.74
CA ALA A 527 -7.48 -1.53 5.18
C ALA A 527 -8.92 -1.09 5.48
N LEU A 528 -9.49 -0.22 4.65
CA LEU A 528 -10.89 0.18 4.77
C LEU A 528 -11.85 -0.93 4.32
N TYR A 529 -11.45 -1.72 3.33
CA TYR A 529 -12.23 -2.88 2.90
C TYR A 529 -12.34 -3.90 4.04
N ASP A 530 -11.24 -4.16 4.76
CA ASP A 530 -11.22 -5.05 5.92
C ASP A 530 -12.12 -4.52 7.04
N GLN A 531 -12.05 -3.22 7.36
CA GLN A 531 -12.96 -2.57 8.32
C GLN A 531 -14.43 -2.64 7.90
N ALA A 532 -14.71 -2.49 6.61
CA ALA A 532 -16.05 -2.66 6.07
C ALA A 532 -16.54 -4.11 6.24
N ASP A 533 -15.69 -5.10 5.99
CA ASP A 533 -16.02 -6.51 6.17
C ASP A 533 -16.30 -6.85 7.66
N GLU A 534 -15.54 -6.29 8.62
CA GLU A 534 -15.84 -6.44 10.06
C GLU A 534 -17.25 -5.94 10.45
N ILE A 535 -17.68 -4.82 9.84
CA ILE A 535 -19.04 -4.28 10.03
C ILE A 535 -20.08 -5.20 9.39
N LEU A 536 -19.79 -5.73 8.19
CA LEU A 536 -20.70 -6.62 7.46
C LEU A 536 -20.87 -7.98 8.14
N ASP A 537 -19.83 -8.51 8.79
CA ASP A 537 -19.92 -9.73 9.60
C ASP A 537 -20.84 -9.57 10.81
N ASN A 538 -21.08 -8.33 11.25
CA ASN A 538 -22.01 -7.96 12.31
C ASN A 538 -23.22 -7.17 11.78
N GLU A 539 -23.68 -7.44 10.55
CA GLU A 539 -24.68 -6.60 9.86
C GLU A 539 -25.98 -6.37 10.65
N GLU A 540 -26.39 -7.32 11.49
CA GLU A 540 -27.58 -7.23 12.36
C GLU A 540 -27.46 -6.14 13.43
N ALA A 541 -26.23 -5.77 13.80
CA ALA A 541 -25.95 -4.70 14.76
C ALA A 541 -26.05 -3.29 14.15
N TYR A 542 -26.25 -3.16 12.84
CA TYR A 542 -26.30 -1.89 12.11
C TYR A 542 -27.61 -1.71 11.34
N SER A 543 -27.87 -0.49 10.86
CA SER A 543 -29.07 -0.25 10.04
C SER A 543 -28.92 -0.83 8.63
N ALA A 544 -30.01 -1.34 8.07
CA ALA A 544 -30.01 -1.88 6.70
C ALA A 544 -29.60 -0.83 5.63
N ALA A 545 -29.77 0.46 5.92
CA ALA A 545 -29.35 1.54 5.04
C ALA A 545 -27.82 1.73 5.06
N ASP A 546 -27.19 1.67 6.24
CA ASP A 546 -25.74 1.82 6.38
C ASP A 546 -25.00 0.63 5.74
N ILE A 547 -25.51 -0.59 5.97
CA ILE A 547 -24.99 -1.82 5.33
C ILE A 547 -25.11 -1.75 3.80
N ALA A 548 -26.20 -1.17 3.27
CA ALA A 548 -26.35 -0.97 1.83
C ALA A 548 -25.31 0.01 1.27
N LEU A 549 -25.01 1.10 1.97
CA LEU A 549 -23.98 2.08 1.56
C LEU A 549 -22.58 1.48 1.58
N ILE A 550 -22.25 0.66 2.58
CA ILE A 550 -20.95 -0.03 2.65
C ILE A 550 -20.78 -0.99 1.47
N ARG A 551 -21.81 -1.80 1.16
CA ARG A 551 -21.78 -2.70 0.00
C ARG A 551 -21.66 -1.95 -1.32
N GLU A 552 -22.38 -0.85 -1.49
CA GLU A 552 -22.28 0.00 -2.68
C GLU A 552 -20.86 0.59 -2.84
N ALA A 553 -20.25 1.07 -1.74
CA ALA A 553 -18.87 1.55 -1.76
C ALA A 553 -17.86 0.43 -2.09
N GLN A 554 -18.04 -0.80 -1.58
CA GLN A 554 -17.22 -1.96 -1.95
C GLN A 554 -17.38 -2.35 -3.43
N GLU A 555 -18.60 -2.28 -3.99
CA GLU A 555 -18.85 -2.57 -5.42
C GLU A 555 -18.16 -1.57 -6.36
N MET A 556 -17.91 -0.34 -5.90
CA MET A 556 -17.18 0.68 -6.64
C MET A 556 -15.66 0.42 -6.65
N VAL A 557 -15.13 -0.43 -5.77
CA VAL A 557 -13.70 -0.77 -5.71
C VAL A 557 -13.33 -1.67 -6.90
N THR A 558 -12.58 -1.10 -7.85
CA THR A 558 -11.97 -1.88 -8.92
C THR A 558 -10.51 -2.12 -8.62
N LYS A 559 -10.07 -3.39 -8.66
CA LYS A 559 -8.67 -3.79 -8.45
C LYS A 559 -7.91 -3.72 -9.78
N SER A 560 -6.61 -3.41 -9.73
CA SER A 560 -5.65 -3.39 -10.86
C SER A 560 -5.47 -2.07 -11.61
N TYR A 561 -5.83 -0.92 -11.03
CA TYR A 561 -5.41 0.35 -11.62
C TYR A 561 -3.88 0.50 -11.53
N SER A 562 -3.30 1.01 -12.62
CA SER A 562 -1.91 1.49 -12.61
C SER A 562 -1.81 2.81 -11.86
N ILE A 563 -0.60 3.20 -11.47
CA ILE A 563 -0.28 4.46 -10.79
C ILE A 563 -0.84 5.72 -11.50
N LEU A 564 -1.16 5.66 -12.80
CA LEU A 564 -1.88 6.72 -13.54
C LEU A 564 -3.18 7.15 -12.87
N TYR A 565 -3.91 6.20 -12.28
CA TYR A 565 -5.25 6.41 -11.76
C TYR A 565 -5.25 6.39 -10.23
N GLN A 566 -4.16 6.86 -9.61
CA GLN A 566 -4.08 6.94 -8.15
C GLN A 566 -5.25 7.75 -7.58
N GLY A 567 -5.64 8.86 -8.22
CA GLY A 567 -6.80 9.65 -7.80
C GLY A 567 -8.12 8.87 -7.78
N ALA A 568 -8.31 7.90 -8.70
CA ALA A 568 -9.47 7.03 -8.67
C ALA A 568 -9.43 6.05 -7.48
N VAL A 569 -8.25 5.52 -7.16
CA VAL A 569 -8.05 4.64 -6.00
C VAL A 569 -8.22 5.40 -4.68
N ASP A 570 -7.73 6.64 -4.61
CA ASP A 570 -7.92 7.53 -3.47
C ASP A 570 -9.41 7.84 -3.27
N GLN A 571 -10.16 8.09 -4.35
CA GLN A 571 -11.62 8.29 -4.29
C GLN A 571 -12.37 7.04 -3.81
N MET A 572 -11.95 5.83 -4.22
CA MET A 572 -12.52 4.58 -3.69
C MET A 572 -12.31 4.48 -2.18
N ALA A 573 -11.11 4.82 -1.69
CA ALA A 573 -10.83 4.84 -0.27
C ALA A 573 -11.72 5.87 0.45
N GLU A 574 -11.92 7.06 -0.12
CA GLU A 574 -12.81 8.07 0.47
C GLU A 574 -14.26 7.62 0.54
N ASN A 575 -14.77 6.96 -0.51
CA ASN A 575 -16.13 6.42 -0.51
C ASN A 575 -16.32 5.34 0.56
N LEU A 576 -15.36 4.41 0.69
CA LEU A 576 -15.37 3.39 1.76
C LEU A 576 -15.30 4.03 3.15
N ASP A 577 -14.35 4.93 3.37
CA ASP A 577 -14.17 5.64 4.66
C ASP A 577 -15.43 6.40 5.08
N ARG A 578 -16.11 7.04 4.11
CA ARG A 578 -17.37 7.75 4.36
C ARG A 578 -18.50 6.80 4.74
N ALA A 579 -18.64 5.66 4.05
CA ALA A 579 -19.65 4.65 4.35
C ALA A 579 -19.42 4.02 5.74
N ILE A 580 -18.17 3.66 6.05
CA ILE A 580 -17.76 3.08 7.35
C ILE A 580 -18.04 4.07 8.49
N LYS A 581 -17.61 5.33 8.36
CA LYS A 581 -17.84 6.35 9.40
C LYS A 581 -19.31 6.68 9.65
N ASN A 582 -20.16 6.47 8.66
CA ASN A 582 -21.60 6.68 8.80
C ASN A 582 -22.30 5.50 9.48
N ALA A 583 -21.73 4.30 9.44
CA ALA A 583 -22.30 3.13 10.10
C ALA A 583 -22.10 3.21 11.62
N THR A 584 -23.19 3.53 12.34
CA THR A 584 -23.22 3.51 13.81
C THR A 584 -24.03 2.30 14.31
N PRO A 585 -23.52 1.54 15.30
CA PRO A 585 -24.27 0.41 15.86
C PRO A 585 -25.62 0.85 16.42
N LEU A 586 -26.63 0.00 16.22
CA LEU A 586 -27.96 0.13 16.81
C LEU A 586 -27.89 -0.05 18.33
N ALA A 587 -28.87 0.47 19.06
CA ALA A 587 -29.00 0.19 20.49
C ALA A 587 -29.28 -1.30 20.73
N ALA A 588 -28.78 -1.86 21.86
CA ALA A 588 -29.07 -3.25 22.22
C ALA A 588 -30.56 -3.46 22.53
N ASN A 589 -31.04 -4.68 22.39
CA ASN A 589 -32.40 -5.07 22.72
C ASN A 589 -32.51 -5.47 24.21
N TYR A 590 -33.18 -4.62 25.00
CA TYR A 590 -33.40 -4.83 26.44
C TYR A 590 -34.75 -5.48 26.79
N GLU A 591 -35.53 -5.97 25.82
CA GLU A 591 -36.85 -6.54 26.09
C GLU A 591 -36.83 -7.67 27.13
N ALA A 592 -35.83 -8.56 27.07
CA ALA A 592 -35.67 -9.65 28.03
C ALA A 592 -35.37 -9.14 29.44
N VAL A 593 -34.51 -8.12 29.57
CA VAL A 593 -34.21 -7.46 30.85
C VAL A 593 -35.47 -6.81 31.43
N TYR A 594 -36.24 -6.09 30.61
CA TYR A 594 -37.49 -5.47 31.04
C TYR A 594 -38.51 -6.51 31.50
N ALA A 595 -38.62 -7.64 30.80
CA ALA A 595 -39.49 -8.75 31.19
C ALA A 595 -39.06 -9.37 32.54
N ALA A 596 -37.76 -9.61 32.74
CA ALA A 596 -37.23 -10.16 34.00
C ALA A 596 -37.46 -9.20 35.19
N LYS A 597 -37.25 -7.89 34.99
CA LYS A 597 -37.57 -6.86 36.01
C LYS A 597 -39.06 -6.86 36.37
N ALA A 598 -39.93 -6.92 35.37
CA ALA A 598 -41.38 -6.96 35.59
C ALA A 598 -41.83 -8.24 36.33
N GLU A 599 -41.09 -9.35 36.25
CA GLU A 599 -41.36 -10.55 37.03
C GLU A 599 -40.97 -10.38 38.49
N ALA A 600 -39.81 -9.79 38.78
CA ALA A 600 -39.41 -9.45 40.16
C ALA A 600 -40.43 -8.53 40.84
N GLU A 601 -40.97 -7.55 40.12
CA GLU A 601 -41.99 -6.60 40.64
C GLU A 601 -43.30 -7.26 41.09
N LYS A 602 -43.62 -8.47 40.59
CA LYS A 602 -44.83 -9.21 40.99
C LYS A 602 -44.69 -9.91 42.34
N LEU A 603 -43.46 -10.06 42.86
CA LEU A 603 -43.17 -10.81 44.07
C LEU A 603 -43.28 -9.92 45.32
N ASP A 604 -43.84 -10.45 46.40
CA ASP A 604 -43.88 -9.75 47.70
C ASP A 604 -42.59 -10.00 48.46
N LYS A 605 -41.74 -8.97 48.55
CA LYS A 605 -40.46 -9.01 49.26
C LYS A 605 -40.54 -9.49 50.71
N ASN A 606 -41.70 -9.33 51.38
CA ASN A 606 -41.85 -9.71 52.79
C ASN A 606 -42.00 -11.22 53.01
N VAL A 607 -42.21 -11.99 51.94
CA VAL A 607 -42.28 -13.46 51.97
C VAL A 607 -40.88 -14.08 51.99
N TYR A 608 -39.86 -13.33 51.55
CA TYR A 608 -38.50 -13.82 51.33
C TYR A 608 -37.49 -13.26 52.35
N THR A 609 -36.35 -13.93 52.50
CA THR A 609 -35.25 -13.48 53.35
C THR A 609 -34.58 -12.25 52.75
N ALA A 610 -34.08 -11.36 53.62
CA ALA A 610 -33.45 -10.11 53.20
C ALA A 610 -32.25 -10.33 52.26
N ASP A 611 -31.42 -11.35 52.52
CA ASP A 611 -30.23 -11.66 51.73
C ASP A 611 -30.60 -12.14 50.31
N SER A 612 -31.59 -13.02 50.19
CA SER A 612 -32.04 -13.52 48.88
C SER A 612 -32.74 -12.45 48.04
N TRP A 613 -33.45 -11.51 48.68
CA TRP A 613 -34.06 -10.37 47.99
C TRP A 613 -33.02 -9.34 47.55
N LYS A 614 -32.00 -9.11 48.37
CA LYS A 614 -30.88 -8.22 48.05
C LYS A 614 -30.15 -8.65 46.79
N ALA A 615 -29.98 -9.96 46.57
CA ALA A 615 -29.40 -10.50 45.33
C ALA A 615 -30.21 -10.13 44.07
N VAL A 616 -31.55 -10.09 44.16
CA VAL A 616 -32.42 -9.63 43.06
C VAL A 616 -32.24 -8.13 42.80
N GLU A 617 -32.20 -7.31 43.86
CA GLU A 617 -31.96 -5.86 43.73
C GLU A 617 -30.59 -5.55 43.13
N ASP A 618 -29.55 -6.29 43.52
CA ASP A 618 -28.20 -6.10 43.00
C ASP A 618 -28.11 -6.49 41.52
N ALA A 619 -28.73 -7.59 41.10
CA ALA A 619 -28.82 -7.98 39.68
C ALA A 619 -29.58 -6.93 38.83
N ILE A 620 -30.64 -6.32 39.37
CA ILE A 620 -31.41 -5.26 38.69
C ILE A 620 -30.62 -3.95 38.56
N ASN A 621 -29.85 -3.59 39.59
CA ASN A 621 -29.04 -2.38 39.63
C ASN A 621 -27.75 -2.49 38.79
N ALA A 622 -27.26 -3.70 38.55
CA ALA A 622 -26.11 -3.96 37.70
C ALA A 622 -26.40 -3.81 36.19
N VAL A 623 -27.66 -3.56 35.79
CA VAL A 623 -28.02 -3.40 34.38
C VAL A 623 -27.45 -2.11 33.80
N ASP A 624 -26.56 -2.24 32.81
CA ASP A 624 -26.05 -1.12 32.01
C ASP A 624 -26.95 -0.90 30.78
N TYR A 625 -27.52 0.30 30.64
CA TYR A 625 -28.38 0.71 29.52
C TYR A 625 -27.65 1.48 28.41
N THR A 626 -26.32 1.59 28.49
CA THR A 626 -25.50 2.29 27.49
C THR A 626 -24.97 1.36 26.40
N LEU A 627 -25.22 0.05 26.50
CA LEU A 627 -24.74 -0.94 25.54
C LEU A 627 -25.51 -0.88 24.21
N ASN A 628 -24.79 -1.22 23.14
CA ASN A 628 -25.30 -1.28 21.77
C ASN A 628 -25.41 -2.74 21.30
N ALA A 629 -25.95 -2.95 20.10
CA ALA A 629 -26.26 -4.27 19.56
C ALA A 629 -25.03 -5.21 19.40
N LEU A 630 -23.79 -4.69 19.41
CA LEU A 630 -22.57 -5.52 19.42
C LEU A 630 -22.35 -6.22 20.77
N HIS A 631 -22.98 -5.73 21.84
CA HIS A 631 -22.89 -6.29 23.20
C HIS A 631 -24.19 -6.98 23.61
N GLN A 632 -24.96 -7.51 22.65
CA GLN A 632 -26.24 -8.14 22.94
C GLN A 632 -26.11 -9.33 23.90
N ASP A 633 -25.03 -10.10 23.82
CA ASP A 633 -24.75 -11.21 24.74
C ASP A 633 -24.63 -10.75 26.20
N GLU A 634 -24.07 -9.56 26.44
CA GLU A 634 -23.96 -8.98 27.78
C GLU A 634 -25.34 -8.57 28.31
N VAL A 635 -26.19 -8.00 27.46
CA VAL A 635 -27.60 -7.66 27.80
C VAL A 635 -28.41 -8.92 28.09
N ASP A 636 -28.22 -9.97 27.32
CA ASP A 636 -28.88 -11.26 27.54
C ASP A 636 -28.40 -11.91 28.84
N ALA A 637 -27.10 -11.82 29.16
CA ALA A 637 -26.55 -12.28 30.43
C ALA A 637 -27.10 -11.51 31.63
N MET A 638 -27.30 -10.19 31.52
CA MET A 638 -27.96 -9.38 32.56
C MET A 638 -29.41 -9.84 32.80
N ALA A 639 -30.17 -10.12 31.74
CA ALA A 639 -31.53 -10.65 31.86
C ALA A 639 -31.55 -12.02 32.55
N GLN A 640 -30.58 -12.88 32.21
CA GLN A 640 -30.40 -14.18 32.85
C GLN A 640 -30.05 -14.04 34.33
N ALA A 641 -29.15 -13.13 34.69
CA ALA A 641 -28.76 -12.89 36.08
C ALA A 641 -29.95 -12.46 36.97
N ILE A 642 -30.84 -11.60 36.46
CA ILE A 642 -32.07 -11.22 37.16
C ILE A 642 -32.98 -12.44 37.33
N THR A 643 -33.15 -13.23 36.27
CA THR A 643 -33.99 -14.44 36.29
C THR A 643 -33.47 -15.50 37.27
N ASP A 644 -32.15 -15.69 37.33
CA ASP A 644 -31.50 -16.62 38.26
C ASP A 644 -31.59 -16.14 39.71
N ALA A 645 -31.44 -14.83 39.96
CA ALA A 645 -31.63 -14.27 41.29
C ALA A 645 -33.07 -14.46 41.78
N ILE A 646 -34.06 -14.27 40.90
CA ILE A 646 -35.47 -14.55 41.20
C ILE A 646 -35.68 -16.04 41.53
N ALA A 647 -35.09 -16.94 40.73
CA ALA A 647 -35.22 -18.39 40.93
C ALA A 647 -34.62 -18.88 42.26
N ASN A 648 -33.65 -18.15 42.82
CA ASN A 648 -32.93 -18.48 44.05
C ASN A 648 -33.48 -17.81 45.32
N LEU A 649 -34.65 -17.16 45.25
CA LEU A 649 -35.31 -16.54 46.40
C LEU A 649 -35.65 -17.56 47.51
N GLN A 650 -35.37 -17.19 48.77
CA GLN A 650 -35.58 -18.06 49.95
C GLN A 650 -36.68 -17.50 50.85
N VAL A 651 -37.63 -18.33 51.27
CA VAL A 651 -38.80 -17.90 52.08
C VAL A 651 -38.50 -17.80 53.59
N VAL A 652 -39.23 -16.95 54.31
CA VAL A 652 -39.15 -16.84 55.79
C VAL A 652 -40.00 -17.93 56.48
N THR A 653 -39.41 -18.70 57.41
CA THR A 653 -40.05 -19.86 58.08
C THR A 653 -40.54 -19.57 59.51
N ALA A 654 -41.45 -20.41 60.03
CA ALA A 654 -41.98 -20.38 61.39
C ALA A 654 -41.01 -20.99 62.42
N ASN A 655 -40.99 -20.46 63.65
CA ASN A 655 -40.14 -20.87 64.76
C ASN A 655 -40.86 -21.87 65.69
N PHE A 656 -40.25 -23.06 65.89
CA PHE A 656 -40.76 -24.17 66.68
C PHE A 656 -40.06 -24.38 68.04
N ASP A 657 -39.07 -23.55 68.38
CA ASP A 657 -38.20 -23.78 69.54
C ASP A 657 -38.97 -23.87 70.86
N ALA A 658 -39.94 -22.97 71.05
CA ALA A 658 -40.76 -22.93 72.27
C ALA A 658 -41.69 -24.16 72.39
N LEU A 659 -42.26 -24.63 71.27
CA LEU A 659 -43.11 -25.83 71.23
C LEU A 659 -42.30 -27.09 71.58
N ASN A 660 -41.11 -27.22 71.01
CA ASN A 660 -40.20 -28.34 71.26
C ASN A 660 -39.78 -28.42 72.72
N ALA A 661 -39.48 -27.28 73.36
CA ALA A 661 -39.12 -27.24 74.78
C ALA A 661 -40.27 -27.74 75.68
N LYS A 662 -41.50 -27.27 75.45
CA LYS A 662 -42.67 -27.69 76.25
C LYS A 662 -43.08 -29.14 76.01
N LEU A 663 -42.89 -29.65 74.80
CA LEU A 663 -43.11 -31.06 74.47
C LEU A 663 -42.20 -32.01 75.25
N ALA A 664 -40.94 -31.61 75.48
CA ALA A 664 -40.02 -32.38 76.30
C ALA A 664 -40.45 -32.43 77.78
N GLU A 665 -40.92 -31.29 78.33
CA GLU A 665 -41.42 -31.18 79.70
C GLU A 665 -42.63 -32.10 79.93
N ALA A 666 -43.63 -32.05 79.03
CA ALA A 666 -44.86 -32.84 79.14
C ALA A 666 -44.61 -34.37 79.18
N LYS A 667 -43.63 -34.85 78.41
CA LYS A 667 -43.29 -36.29 78.31
C LYS A 667 -42.60 -36.85 79.55
N ALA A 668 -42.01 -36.01 80.40
CA ALA A 668 -41.28 -36.44 81.59
C ALA A 668 -42.17 -36.76 82.81
N ILE A 669 -43.47 -36.48 82.75
CA ILE A 669 -44.41 -36.63 83.87
C ILE A 669 -44.88 -38.10 84.00
N ASP A 670 -44.72 -38.71 85.20
CA ASP A 670 -45.33 -40.01 85.52
C ASP A 670 -46.83 -39.85 85.82
N ARG A 671 -47.63 -40.18 84.80
CA ARG A 671 -49.08 -40.02 84.81
C ARG A 671 -49.81 -40.91 85.83
N SER A 672 -49.19 -41.99 86.32
CA SER A 672 -49.84 -42.94 87.23
C SER A 672 -50.10 -42.36 88.63
N LEU A 673 -49.28 -41.38 89.03
CA LEU A 673 -49.36 -40.69 90.31
C LEU A 673 -50.53 -39.70 90.38
N TYR A 674 -51.10 -39.34 89.23
CA TYR A 674 -52.15 -38.33 89.12
C TYR A 674 -53.52 -38.95 88.78
N ILE A 675 -54.58 -38.38 89.33
CA ILE A 675 -55.97 -38.81 89.10
C ILE A 675 -56.39 -38.52 87.65
N ASN A 676 -55.94 -37.39 87.11
CA ASN A 676 -56.28 -36.89 85.77
C ASN A 676 -55.08 -36.87 84.80
N GLY A 677 -54.05 -37.69 85.04
CA GLY A 677 -52.82 -37.75 84.21
C GLY A 677 -53.05 -38.12 82.73
N SER A 678 -54.22 -38.65 82.36
CA SER A 678 -54.57 -38.96 80.97
C SER A 678 -54.82 -37.72 80.10
N LEU A 679 -55.06 -36.54 80.67
CA LEU A 679 -55.33 -35.31 79.92
C LEU A 679 -54.15 -34.83 79.06
N LEU A 680 -52.92 -35.28 79.35
CA LEU A 680 -51.72 -34.92 78.60
C LEU A 680 -51.58 -35.59 77.23
N ILE A 681 -52.40 -36.60 76.91
CA ILE A 681 -52.22 -37.42 75.69
C ILE A 681 -52.45 -36.58 74.42
N ASP A 682 -53.65 -36.00 74.26
CA ASP A 682 -54.01 -35.29 73.01
C ASP A 682 -53.14 -34.05 72.73
N PRO A 683 -52.78 -33.20 73.71
CA PRO A 683 -51.90 -32.07 73.47
C PRO A 683 -50.48 -32.48 73.03
N ILE A 684 -49.94 -33.59 73.56
CA ILE A 684 -48.62 -34.11 73.16
C ILE A 684 -48.66 -34.60 71.71
N ASP A 685 -49.66 -35.40 71.34
CA ASP A 685 -49.79 -35.96 69.98
C ASP A 685 -49.94 -34.85 68.93
N ASN A 686 -50.72 -33.81 69.23
CA ASN A 686 -50.90 -32.67 68.33
C ASN A 686 -49.60 -31.85 68.13
N ALA A 687 -48.82 -31.64 69.19
CA ALA A 687 -47.54 -30.95 69.12
C ALA A 687 -46.49 -31.77 68.34
N GLU A 688 -46.41 -33.09 68.57
CA GLU A 688 -45.52 -33.98 67.82
C GLU A 688 -45.81 -33.99 66.32
N LYS A 689 -47.10 -34.03 65.97
CA LYS A 689 -47.53 -34.01 64.57
C LYS A 689 -47.10 -32.72 63.87
N ALA A 690 -47.29 -31.56 64.50
CA ALA A 690 -46.89 -30.28 63.93
C ALA A 690 -45.36 -30.18 63.73
N VAL A 691 -44.58 -30.66 64.70
CA VAL A 691 -43.11 -30.71 64.60
C VAL A 691 -42.66 -31.64 63.46
N ALA A 692 -43.30 -32.81 63.30
CA ALA A 692 -42.98 -33.75 62.23
C ALA A 692 -43.34 -33.21 60.84
N GLU A 693 -44.47 -32.51 60.69
CA GLU A 693 -44.86 -31.86 59.43
C GLU A 693 -43.88 -30.75 59.03
N ASN A 694 -43.46 -29.90 59.99
CA ASN A 694 -42.48 -28.84 59.76
C ASN A 694 -41.09 -29.36 59.36
N ALA A 695 -40.69 -30.53 59.85
CA ALA A 695 -39.41 -31.14 59.50
C ALA A 695 -39.34 -31.65 58.04
N VAL A 696 -40.49 -31.94 57.41
CA VAL A 696 -40.57 -32.37 56.00
C VAL A 696 -40.69 -31.17 55.07
N THR A 697 -41.59 -30.25 55.39
CA THR A 697 -41.78 -29.00 54.65
C THR A 697 -41.84 -27.87 55.67
N PRO A 698 -40.81 -27.00 55.75
CA PRO A 698 -40.78 -25.90 56.70
C PRO A 698 -42.06 -25.06 56.60
N TRP A 699 -42.73 -24.86 57.73
CA TRP A 699 -43.93 -24.04 57.77
C TRP A 699 -43.52 -22.59 57.54
N ALA A 700 -44.24 -21.90 56.66
CA ALA A 700 -44.05 -20.48 56.43
C ALA A 700 -44.44 -19.68 57.68
N LYS A 701 -43.82 -18.50 57.87
CA LYS A 701 -43.99 -17.66 59.07
C LYS A 701 -45.46 -17.32 59.39
N GLU A 702 -46.36 -17.32 58.41
CA GLU A 702 -47.79 -17.05 58.63
C GLU A 702 -48.46 -18.08 59.56
N ARG A 703 -47.90 -19.29 59.67
CA ARG A 703 -48.39 -20.35 60.57
C ARG A 703 -47.82 -20.24 61.99
N GLN A 704 -47.04 -19.21 62.32
CA GLN A 704 -46.49 -19.03 63.67
C GLN A 704 -47.58 -19.03 64.74
N ASN A 705 -48.73 -18.43 64.46
CA ASN A 705 -49.87 -18.41 65.37
C ASN A 705 -50.38 -19.83 65.73
N GLU A 706 -50.27 -20.79 64.80
CA GLU A 706 -50.65 -22.19 65.05
C GLU A 706 -49.65 -22.87 66.00
N VAL A 707 -48.35 -22.60 65.81
CA VAL A 707 -47.27 -23.13 66.66
C VAL A 707 -47.37 -22.58 68.09
N ASP A 708 -47.65 -21.29 68.23
CA ASP A 708 -47.82 -20.64 69.52
C ASP A 708 -49.06 -21.18 70.27
N ALA A 709 -50.16 -21.43 69.54
CA ALA A 709 -51.38 -22.02 70.09
C ALA A 709 -51.17 -23.44 70.63
N LEU A 710 -50.44 -24.28 69.89
CA LEU A 710 -50.09 -25.65 70.33
C LEU A 710 -49.21 -25.62 71.59
N THR A 711 -48.24 -24.68 71.65
CA THR A 711 -47.34 -24.52 72.80
C THR A 711 -48.12 -24.18 74.07
N LYS A 712 -49.08 -23.26 73.95
CA LYS A 712 -49.93 -22.83 75.06
C LYS A 712 -50.85 -23.94 75.58
N ALA A 713 -51.48 -24.70 74.68
CA ALA A 713 -52.39 -25.78 75.06
C ALA A 713 -51.68 -26.88 75.88
N LEU A 714 -50.41 -27.16 75.55
CA LEU A 714 -49.59 -28.11 76.26
C LEU A 714 -49.23 -27.63 77.68
N ASP A 715 -48.83 -26.36 77.82
CA ASP A 715 -48.47 -25.75 79.11
C ASP A 715 -49.66 -25.66 80.09
N ASP A 716 -50.84 -25.27 79.60
CA ASP A 716 -52.06 -25.17 80.41
C ASP A 716 -52.49 -26.55 80.96
N THR A 717 -52.29 -27.62 80.18
CA THR A 717 -52.65 -28.98 80.58
C THR A 717 -51.74 -29.50 81.69
N ILE A 718 -50.42 -29.27 81.59
CA ILE A 718 -49.43 -29.66 82.62
C ILE A 718 -49.81 -29.06 83.99
N LYS A 719 -50.22 -27.79 84.02
CA LYS A 719 -50.58 -27.06 85.26
C LYS A 719 -51.84 -27.60 85.97
N SER A 720 -52.63 -28.46 85.33
CA SER A 720 -53.95 -28.89 85.83
C SER A 720 -53.98 -30.25 86.55
N LEU A 721 -52.83 -30.91 86.75
CA LEU A 721 -52.74 -32.29 87.28
C LEU A 721 -52.92 -32.39 88.81
N ILE A 722 -53.59 -33.45 89.32
CA ILE A 722 -53.96 -33.68 90.74
C ILE A 722 -53.52 -35.08 91.27
N LEU A 723 -52.92 -35.20 92.48
CA LEU A 723 -52.36 -36.43 93.11
C LEU A 723 -53.39 -37.36 93.85
N ARG A 724 -53.04 -38.64 94.16
CA ARG A 724 -53.89 -39.71 94.82
C ARG A 724 -53.65 -39.92 96.36
N SER A 725 -54.60 -40.52 97.14
CA SER A 725 -54.59 -40.74 98.64
C SER A 725 -54.19 -42.17 99.16
N ALA A 726 -53.97 -42.37 100.49
CA ALA A 726 -53.46 -43.62 101.18
C ALA A 726 -54.52 -44.70 101.61
N TYR A 727 -54.10 -45.93 101.99
CA TYR A 727 -54.94 -47.11 102.38
C TYR A 727 -54.93 -47.44 103.90
N LYS A 728 -56.08 -47.58 104.58
CA LYS A 728 -56.15 -47.59 106.07
C LYS A 728 -56.91 -48.75 106.74
N ASP A 729 -57.36 -49.74 105.97
CA ASP A 729 -58.36 -50.70 106.45
C ASP A 729 -57.84 -51.69 107.52
N ASP A 730 -56.58 -52.12 107.44
CA ASP A 730 -56.01 -53.10 108.38
C ASP A 730 -55.73 -52.50 109.78
N LEU A 731 -55.35 -51.22 109.85
CA LEU A 731 -55.15 -50.49 111.10
C LEU A 731 -56.43 -50.37 111.91
N LYS A 732 -57.57 -50.19 111.22
CA LYS A 732 -58.90 -50.16 111.87
C LYS A 732 -59.20 -51.48 112.57
N ALA A 733 -58.87 -52.62 111.96
CA ALA A 733 -59.17 -53.93 112.52
C ALA A 733 -58.42 -54.21 113.84
N ALA A 734 -57.16 -53.77 113.96
CA ALA A 734 -56.36 -53.93 115.18
C ALA A 734 -56.84 -53.03 116.34
N ILE A 735 -57.28 -51.81 116.04
CA ILE A 735 -57.85 -50.86 117.00
C ILE A 735 -59.14 -51.38 117.64
N ASP A 736 -60.00 -52.02 116.85
CA ASP A 736 -61.35 -52.42 117.27
C ASP A 736 -61.40 -53.73 118.11
N ALA A 737 -60.26 -54.27 118.55
CA ALA A 737 -60.20 -55.51 119.34
C ALA A 737 -60.58 -55.30 120.83
N GLU A 738 -61.51 -56.10 121.39
CA GLU A 738 -62.16 -55.85 122.70
C GLU A 738 -61.69 -56.81 123.82
N ILE A 739 -61.17 -56.27 124.95
CA ILE A 739 -60.66 -57.03 126.12
C ILE A 739 -61.83 -57.54 127.02
N PRO A 740 -61.99 -58.86 127.27
CA PRO A 740 -63.08 -59.39 128.09
C PRO A 740 -62.75 -59.53 129.60
N GLY A 741 -62.97 -58.47 130.40
CA GLY A 741 -62.88 -58.50 131.88
C GLY A 741 -62.51 -57.13 132.47
N VAL A 742 -62.98 -56.79 133.69
CA VAL A 742 -62.85 -55.43 134.27
C VAL A 742 -61.38 -55.05 134.54
N ILE A 743 -60.97 -53.83 134.11
CA ILE A 743 -59.61 -53.26 134.13
C ILE A 743 -58.82 -53.56 135.41
N GLU A 744 -59.45 -53.50 136.59
CA GLU A 744 -58.83 -53.60 137.92
C GLU A 744 -57.97 -54.86 138.18
N TYR A 745 -58.09 -55.90 137.34
CA TYR A 745 -57.43 -57.19 137.55
C TYR A 745 -56.33 -57.55 136.57
N TYR A 746 -56.22 -56.81 135.47
CA TYR A 746 -55.07 -56.95 134.58
C TYR A 746 -53.88 -56.14 135.11
N ASP A 747 -52.66 -56.51 134.70
CA ASP A 747 -51.48 -55.69 134.94
C ASP A 747 -51.68 -54.31 134.30
N GLN A 748 -51.95 -53.31 135.14
CA GLN A 748 -52.22 -51.93 134.72
C GLN A 748 -51.07 -51.35 133.90
N THR A 749 -49.85 -51.84 134.08
CA THR A 749 -48.68 -51.42 133.31
C THR A 749 -48.81 -51.88 131.85
N ILE A 750 -49.26 -53.12 131.63
CA ILE A 750 -49.44 -53.68 130.29
C ILE A 750 -50.70 -53.11 129.62
N LEU A 751 -51.77 -52.84 130.38
CA LEU A 751 -53.01 -52.24 129.86
C LEU A 751 -52.76 -50.83 129.34
N ALA A 752 -52.05 -50.00 130.11
CA ALA A 752 -51.72 -48.63 129.72
C ALA A 752 -50.87 -48.60 128.43
N GLU A 753 -49.97 -49.58 128.24
CA GLU A 753 -49.18 -49.69 127.01
C GLU A 753 -50.03 -50.14 125.80
N TYR A 754 -51.02 -51.03 125.98
CA TYR A 754 -51.96 -51.40 124.91
C TYR A 754 -52.87 -50.23 124.53
N ASP A 755 -53.49 -49.56 125.51
CA ASP A 755 -54.39 -48.42 125.29
C ASP A 755 -53.68 -47.23 124.63
N ALA A 756 -52.42 -46.97 125.00
CA ALA A 756 -51.60 -45.94 124.36
C ALA A 756 -51.34 -46.25 122.87
N LEU A 757 -51.01 -47.50 122.54
CA LEU A 757 -50.80 -47.92 121.15
C LEU A 757 -52.08 -47.86 120.33
N VAL A 758 -53.23 -48.24 120.90
CA VAL A 758 -54.54 -48.12 120.24
C VAL A 758 -54.90 -46.65 119.99
N ALA A 759 -54.66 -45.76 120.95
CA ALA A 759 -54.89 -44.33 120.80
C ALA A 759 -54.02 -43.72 119.67
N GLU A 760 -52.74 -44.09 119.61
CA GLU A 760 -51.85 -43.69 118.51
C GLU A 760 -52.30 -44.26 117.16
N GLY A 761 -52.85 -45.48 117.13
CA GLY A 761 -53.46 -46.07 115.94
C GLY A 761 -54.68 -45.28 115.46
N ILE A 762 -55.56 -44.86 116.38
CA ILE A 762 -56.78 -44.09 116.06
C ILE A 762 -56.44 -42.73 115.45
N GLU A 763 -55.43 -42.03 115.98
CA GLU A 763 -54.97 -40.76 115.40
C GLU A 763 -54.50 -40.94 113.96
N LEU A 764 -53.70 -41.97 113.69
CA LEU A 764 -53.18 -42.24 112.35
C LEU A 764 -54.29 -42.65 111.36
N TYR A 765 -55.32 -43.38 111.82
CA TYR A 765 -56.46 -43.74 110.98
C TYR A 765 -57.28 -42.51 110.57
N ASN A 766 -57.45 -41.51 111.45
CA ASN A 766 -58.30 -40.35 111.21
C ASN A 766 -57.62 -39.18 110.46
N ASP A 767 -56.34 -39.29 110.07
CA ASP A 767 -55.63 -38.23 109.36
C ASP A 767 -55.91 -38.24 107.84
N ASP A 768 -56.87 -37.42 107.39
CA ASP A 768 -57.27 -37.31 105.98
C ASP A 768 -56.19 -36.68 105.06
N SER A 769 -55.07 -36.20 105.60
CA SER A 769 -53.96 -35.62 104.82
C SER A 769 -52.99 -36.66 104.25
N LEU A 770 -53.12 -37.92 104.67
CA LEU A 770 -52.20 -38.99 104.29
C LEU A 770 -52.37 -39.38 102.81
N THR A 771 -51.27 -39.34 102.08
CA THR A 771 -51.22 -39.71 100.65
C THR A 771 -50.63 -41.10 100.46
N VAL A 772 -50.64 -41.60 99.23
CA VAL A 772 -50.00 -42.90 98.91
C VAL A 772 -48.53 -43.01 99.38
N TYR A 773 -47.87 -41.88 99.68
CA TYR A 773 -46.52 -41.85 100.25
C TYR A 773 -46.44 -42.20 101.75
N ASP A 774 -47.53 -42.09 102.52
CA ASP A 774 -47.54 -42.27 103.98
C ASP A 774 -47.89 -43.71 104.43
N GLN A 775 -48.16 -44.61 103.49
CA GLN A 775 -48.67 -45.97 103.75
C GLN A 775 -47.80 -46.78 104.74
N SER A 776 -46.48 -46.64 104.65
CA SER A 776 -45.54 -47.37 105.52
C SER A 776 -45.69 -47.06 107.01
N ARG A 777 -46.23 -45.89 107.37
CA ARG A 777 -46.48 -45.49 108.77
C ARG A 777 -47.71 -46.19 109.36
N ILE A 778 -48.71 -46.48 108.52
CA ILE A 778 -49.96 -47.15 108.89
C ILE A 778 -49.67 -48.60 109.28
N ASP A 779 -48.94 -49.33 108.43
CA ASP A 779 -48.67 -50.76 108.63
C ASP A 779 -47.89 -51.03 109.93
N ALA A 780 -46.92 -50.18 110.26
CA ALA A 780 -46.10 -50.32 111.47
C ALA A 780 -46.89 -50.12 112.77
N LYS A 781 -47.97 -49.33 112.74
CA LYS A 781 -48.78 -49.05 113.94
C LYS A 781 -49.74 -50.20 114.25
N THR A 782 -50.31 -50.83 113.24
CA THR A 782 -51.17 -52.01 113.35
C THR A 782 -50.46 -53.16 114.09
N GLU A 783 -49.23 -53.45 113.70
CA GLU A 783 -48.45 -54.59 114.24
C GLU A 783 -48.10 -54.42 115.72
N ALA A 784 -47.89 -53.18 116.18
CA ALA A 784 -47.59 -52.88 117.57
C ALA A 784 -48.79 -53.08 118.52
N ILE A 785 -50.00 -52.71 118.07
CA ILE A 785 -51.23 -52.84 118.84
C ILE A 785 -51.55 -54.31 119.14
N GLU A 786 -51.48 -55.17 118.12
CA GLU A 786 -51.84 -56.59 118.23
C GLU A 786 -50.90 -57.35 119.18
N ALA A 787 -49.60 -57.03 119.17
CA ALA A 787 -48.63 -57.67 120.06
C ALA A 787 -48.94 -57.38 121.54
N LYS A 788 -49.37 -56.16 121.85
CA LYS A 788 -49.56 -55.74 123.24
C LYS A 788 -50.86 -56.24 123.86
N TYR A 789 -51.91 -56.37 123.06
CA TYR A 789 -53.16 -57.02 123.44
C TYR A 789 -52.94 -58.45 123.98
N ALA A 790 -52.02 -59.20 123.37
CA ALA A 790 -51.74 -60.59 123.75
C ALA A 790 -51.01 -60.73 125.10
N GLU A 791 -50.12 -59.80 125.46
CA GLU A 791 -49.44 -59.80 126.77
C GLU A 791 -50.41 -59.51 127.91
N LEU A 792 -51.37 -58.61 127.67
CA LEU A 792 -52.30 -58.14 128.68
C LEU A 792 -53.21 -59.25 129.21
N MET A 793 -53.75 -60.08 128.32
CA MET A 793 -54.69 -61.15 128.64
C MET A 793 -54.13 -62.23 129.58
N ALA A 794 -52.81 -62.29 129.78
CA ALA A 794 -52.16 -63.31 130.61
C ALA A 794 -52.14 -63.00 132.12
N SER A 795 -52.63 -61.84 132.59
CA SER A 795 -52.33 -61.27 133.93
C SER A 795 -53.49 -61.17 134.97
N TYR A 796 -54.67 -61.76 134.73
CA TYR A 796 -55.94 -61.47 135.45
C TYR A 796 -56.28 -62.33 136.71
N ASP A 797 -56.56 -61.73 137.90
CA ASP A 797 -57.17 -62.35 139.13
C ASP A 797 -57.99 -61.36 140.01
N ASP A 798 -59.12 -61.81 140.61
CA ASP A 798 -60.36 -61.10 140.99
C ASP A 798 -60.53 -60.77 142.52
N SER A 799 -60.28 -59.53 142.98
CA SER A 799 -60.93 -58.89 144.17
C SER A 799 -60.94 -57.32 144.33
N CYS A 800 -62.03 -56.66 143.90
CA CYS A 800 -62.82 -55.46 144.35
C CYS A 800 -62.24 -54.02 144.63
N ARG A 801 -62.57 -53.05 143.72
CA ARG A 801 -63.54 -51.89 143.72
C ARG A 801 -63.35 -50.47 144.38
N HIS A 802 -63.22 -49.41 143.52
CA HIS A 802 -63.98 -48.07 143.33
C HIS A 802 -63.70 -46.75 144.21
N PRO A 803 -64.12 -45.47 143.86
CA PRO A 803 -63.74 -44.49 142.76
C PRO A 803 -63.88 -42.90 143.03
N PHE A 804 -63.57 -42.01 142.03
CA PHE A 804 -64.08 -40.61 141.66
C PHE A 804 -63.37 -39.22 141.94
N VAL A 805 -63.59 -38.21 141.03
CA VAL A 805 -62.79 -37.02 140.52
C VAL A 805 -63.59 -35.65 140.45
N GLU A 806 -62.96 -34.46 140.16
CA GLU A 806 -63.53 -33.19 139.52
C GLU A 806 -62.49 -32.29 138.70
N ASP A 807 -62.95 -31.20 137.99
CA ASP A 807 -62.39 -30.44 136.80
C ASP A 807 -61.52 -29.11 137.00
N ALA A 808 -60.91 -28.53 135.93
CA ALA A 808 -59.88 -27.43 135.85
C ALA A 808 -60.32 -25.94 135.73
N VAL A 809 -59.45 -24.94 136.06
CA VAL A 809 -59.63 -23.45 135.99
C VAL A 809 -58.46 -22.67 135.32
N ILE A 810 -58.67 -21.43 134.80
CA ILE A 810 -57.67 -20.61 134.03
C ILE A 810 -57.05 -19.45 134.86
N GLU A 811 -55.72 -19.23 134.78
CA GLU A 811 -54.96 -18.15 135.46
C GLU A 811 -53.82 -17.55 134.60
N ASN A 812 -53.22 -16.41 134.99
CA ASN A 812 -52.03 -15.76 134.36
C ASN A 812 -52.11 -15.34 132.86
N GLU A 813 -53.16 -14.63 132.46
CA GLU A 813 -53.33 -14.16 131.07
C GLU A 813 -52.49 -12.90 130.71
N VAL A 814 -51.74 -12.98 129.61
CA VAL A 814 -50.99 -11.90 128.95
C VAL A 814 -51.37 -11.88 127.46
N ALA A 815 -51.90 -10.77 126.96
CA ALA A 815 -52.37 -10.67 125.57
C ALA A 815 -51.22 -10.46 124.56
N ALA A 816 -51.36 -11.02 123.35
CA ALA A 816 -50.43 -10.83 122.23
C ALA A 816 -50.60 -9.47 121.54
N ASP A 817 -49.51 -8.88 121.02
CA ASP A 817 -49.52 -7.62 120.26
C ASP A 817 -48.90 -7.76 118.85
N CYS A 818 -48.64 -6.63 118.18
CA CYS A 818 -48.16 -6.60 116.79
C CYS A 818 -46.70 -7.01 116.61
N VAL A 819 -45.94 -7.21 117.70
CA VAL A 819 -44.51 -7.62 117.65
C VAL A 819 -44.14 -8.67 118.70
N ASN A 820 -44.96 -8.90 119.74
CA ASN A 820 -44.72 -9.90 120.79
C ASN A 820 -45.90 -10.86 120.96
N ASP A 821 -45.60 -12.14 121.19
CA ASP A 821 -46.57 -13.19 121.54
C ASP A 821 -47.18 -12.96 122.94
N GLY A 822 -48.42 -13.43 123.16
CA GLY A 822 -49.11 -13.50 124.47
C GLY A 822 -49.14 -14.92 125.05
N SER A 823 -49.64 -15.11 126.29
CA SER A 823 -49.77 -16.44 126.93
C SER A 823 -50.78 -16.51 128.10
N TYR A 824 -51.31 -17.69 128.47
CA TYR A 824 -52.05 -17.94 129.73
C TYR A 824 -51.86 -19.37 130.27
N ASP A 825 -52.19 -19.64 131.55
CA ASP A 825 -52.10 -20.96 132.21
C ASP A 825 -53.49 -21.60 132.49
N THR A 826 -53.60 -22.93 132.44
CA THR A 826 -54.76 -23.71 132.96
C THR A 826 -54.32 -24.64 134.11
N VAL A 827 -55.10 -24.75 135.18
CA VAL A 827 -54.73 -25.42 136.44
C VAL A 827 -55.89 -26.25 137.03
N VAL A 828 -55.68 -27.54 137.36
CA VAL A 828 -56.64 -28.43 138.05
C VAL A 828 -56.26 -28.56 139.52
N TYR A 829 -57.23 -28.49 140.45
CA TYR A 829 -57.00 -28.68 141.89
C TYR A 829 -57.77 -29.88 142.43
N CYS A 830 -57.18 -30.59 143.40
CA CYS A 830 -57.82 -31.69 144.11
C CYS A 830 -58.87 -31.15 145.09
N SER A 831 -60.12 -31.62 144.98
CA SER A 831 -61.27 -31.13 145.75
C SER A 831 -61.21 -31.44 147.26
N ASP A 832 -60.37 -32.39 147.71
CA ASP A 832 -60.24 -32.71 149.14
C ASP A 832 -59.10 -31.98 149.87
N CYS A 833 -58.06 -31.53 149.15
CA CYS A 833 -56.87 -30.94 149.81
C CYS A 833 -56.41 -29.61 149.22
N GLY A 834 -56.99 -29.15 148.11
CA GLY A 834 -56.64 -27.88 147.46
C GLY A 834 -55.22 -27.85 146.88
N ALA A 835 -54.54 -28.99 146.78
CA ALA A 835 -53.27 -29.11 146.09
C ALA A 835 -53.49 -29.13 144.58
N GLU A 836 -52.63 -28.43 143.87
CA GLU A 836 -52.59 -28.39 142.42
C GLU A 836 -52.27 -29.79 141.86
N VAL A 837 -53.17 -30.33 141.04
CA VAL A 837 -53.10 -31.65 140.41
C VAL A 837 -52.40 -31.57 139.05
N SER A 838 -52.53 -30.44 138.33
CA SER A 838 -51.77 -30.16 137.10
C SER A 838 -51.84 -28.68 136.70
N ARG A 839 -50.81 -28.19 135.98
CA ARG A 839 -50.81 -26.89 135.25
C ARG A 839 -50.25 -27.01 133.83
N GLU A 840 -50.78 -26.21 132.91
CA GLU A 840 -50.35 -26.13 131.51
C GLU A 840 -50.35 -24.68 130.99
N THR A 841 -49.26 -24.22 130.38
CA THR A 841 -49.09 -22.85 129.82
C THR A 841 -49.28 -22.86 128.31
N ILE A 842 -50.14 -21.99 127.77
CA ILE A 842 -50.48 -21.84 126.35
C ILE A 842 -49.96 -20.50 125.80
N VAL A 843 -49.29 -20.51 124.64
CA VAL A 843 -48.72 -19.33 123.95
C VAL A 843 -49.59 -18.92 122.75
N VAL A 844 -49.79 -17.61 122.54
CA VAL A 844 -50.58 -16.99 121.46
C VAL A 844 -49.66 -16.14 120.56
N PRO A 845 -49.49 -16.44 119.25
CA PRO A 845 -48.57 -15.71 118.35
C PRO A 845 -48.95 -14.24 118.06
N ALA A 846 -47.94 -13.41 117.74
CA ALA A 846 -48.07 -11.98 117.40
C ALA A 846 -48.89 -11.69 116.11
N LEU A 847 -49.54 -10.51 116.06
CA LEU A 847 -50.62 -10.18 115.11
C LEU A 847 -50.19 -9.56 113.75
N GLY A 848 -48.92 -9.23 113.52
CA GLY A 848 -48.39 -8.72 112.23
C GLY A 848 -48.80 -7.27 111.83
N HIS A 849 -48.13 -6.68 110.82
CA HIS A 849 -48.36 -5.30 110.35
C HIS A 849 -49.30 -5.22 109.12
N THR A 850 -50.12 -4.16 109.01
CA THR A 850 -51.06 -3.90 107.91
C THR A 850 -50.78 -2.54 107.26
N GLU A 851 -50.47 -2.50 105.96
CA GLU A 851 -50.07 -1.29 105.21
C GLU A 851 -51.20 -0.23 105.12
N GLY A 852 -50.85 1.05 105.30
CA GLY A 852 -51.76 2.21 105.14
C GLY A 852 -51.54 2.98 103.84
N GLU A 853 -52.32 4.04 103.61
CA GLU A 853 -52.08 4.97 102.49
C GLU A 853 -50.80 5.78 102.72
N ALA A 854 -50.02 5.98 101.66
CA ALA A 854 -48.75 6.70 101.68
C ALA A 854 -48.95 8.19 102.01
N VAL A 855 -48.13 8.72 102.93
CA VAL A 855 -48.14 10.14 103.34
C VAL A 855 -46.80 10.80 103.01
N VAL A 856 -46.85 12.07 102.60
CA VAL A 856 -45.67 12.89 102.25
C VAL A 856 -45.18 13.64 103.48
N GLU A 857 -43.89 13.47 103.82
CA GLU A 857 -43.23 14.12 104.96
C GLU A 857 -41.86 14.71 104.54
N ASN A 858 -41.26 15.58 105.37
CA ASN A 858 -39.96 16.24 105.12
C ASN A 858 -39.85 17.08 103.83
N GLU A 859 -40.86 17.89 103.52
CA GLU A 859 -40.80 18.82 102.39
C GLU A 859 -39.85 20.01 102.66
N VAL A 860 -38.78 20.09 101.88
CA VAL A 860 -37.89 21.26 101.78
C VAL A 860 -38.11 21.90 100.42
N ALA A 861 -38.54 23.17 100.40
CA ALA A 861 -38.78 23.90 99.17
C ALA A 861 -37.47 24.30 98.47
N ALA A 862 -37.41 24.11 97.15
CA ALA A 862 -36.27 24.48 96.32
C ALA A 862 -36.08 26.01 96.22
N THR A 863 -34.81 26.47 96.09
CA THR A 863 -34.41 27.87 95.85
C THR A 863 -33.60 27.96 94.55
N PRO A 864 -33.29 29.14 93.97
CA PRO A 864 -32.62 29.21 92.65
C PRO A 864 -31.26 28.51 92.54
N THR A 865 -30.57 28.23 93.66
CA THR A 865 -29.24 27.61 93.69
C THR A 865 -29.13 26.37 94.60
N THR A 866 -30.24 25.87 95.15
CA THR A 866 -30.22 24.70 96.05
C THR A 866 -31.49 23.87 95.91
N ASP A 867 -31.32 22.56 95.73
CA ASP A 867 -32.40 21.58 95.57
C ASP A 867 -33.29 21.50 96.81
N GLY A 868 -34.58 21.27 96.58
CA GLY A 868 -35.55 20.83 97.57
C GLY A 868 -35.69 19.30 97.57
N SER A 869 -36.41 18.74 98.53
CA SER A 869 -36.69 17.30 98.60
C SER A 869 -37.95 17.02 99.41
N TYR A 870 -38.57 15.87 99.20
CA TYR A 870 -39.59 15.32 100.12
C TYR A 870 -39.49 13.80 100.19
N ASP A 871 -39.93 13.22 101.31
CA ASP A 871 -40.01 11.78 101.54
C ASP A 871 -41.46 11.30 101.38
N THR A 872 -41.64 10.10 100.82
CA THR A 872 -42.93 9.39 100.84
C THR A 872 -42.80 8.22 101.82
N VAL A 873 -43.63 8.19 102.86
CA VAL A 873 -43.54 7.22 103.97
C VAL A 873 -44.87 6.48 104.12
N VAL A 874 -44.81 5.14 104.22
CA VAL A 874 -45.99 4.28 104.46
C VAL A 874 -45.92 3.75 105.89
N TYR A 875 -46.94 4.04 106.69
CA TYR A 875 -47.05 3.60 108.09
C TYR A 875 -48.07 2.47 108.24
N CYS A 876 -47.81 1.55 109.18
CA CYS A 876 -48.74 0.49 109.56
C CYS A 876 -49.96 1.09 110.27
N THR A 877 -51.17 0.82 109.75
CA THR A 877 -52.44 1.44 110.24
C THR A 877 -52.84 1.04 111.66
N VAL A 878 -52.19 0.03 112.24
CA VAL A 878 -52.53 -0.52 113.56
C VAL A 878 -51.56 -0.05 114.66
N CYS A 879 -50.27 0.15 114.36
CA CYS A 879 -49.27 0.47 115.39
C CYS A 879 -48.37 1.68 115.07
N GLY A 880 -48.54 2.30 113.90
CA GLY A 880 -47.79 3.50 113.51
C GLY A 880 -46.30 3.26 113.23
N ALA A 881 -45.85 2.01 113.14
CA ALA A 881 -44.50 1.67 112.71
C ALA A 881 -44.32 1.92 111.20
N GLU A 882 -43.18 2.51 110.82
CA GLU A 882 -42.79 2.77 109.43
C GLU A 882 -42.55 1.44 108.69
N VAL A 883 -43.29 1.22 107.60
CA VAL A 883 -43.21 -0.02 106.78
C VAL A 883 -42.26 0.17 105.59
N SER A 884 -42.23 1.36 104.97
CA SER A 884 -41.28 1.72 103.92
C SER A 884 -41.12 3.24 103.75
N ARG A 885 -39.95 3.68 103.24
CA ARG A 885 -39.67 5.08 102.85
C ARG A 885 -38.97 5.19 101.50
N GLU A 886 -39.33 6.21 100.73
CA GLU A 886 -38.70 6.57 99.44
C GLU A 886 -38.49 8.10 99.34
N THR A 887 -37.25 8.55 99.11
CA THR A 887 -36.87 9.98 99.06
C THR A 887 -36.87 10.49 97.62
N THR A 888 -37.59 11.59 97.34
CA THR A 888 -37.65 12.26 96.03
C THR A 888 -36.99 13.63 96.09
N VAL A 889 -36.05 13.90 95.18
CA VAL A 889 -35.34 15.19 95.08
C VAL A 889 -36.07 16.11 94.09
N VAL A 890 -36.31 17.37 94.48
CA VAL A 890 -36.87 18.43 93.63
C VAL A 890 -35.75 19.43 93.29
N PRO A 891 -35.28 19.52 92.05
CA PRO A 891 -34.16 20.40 91.69
C PRO A 891 -34.39 21.89 92.00
N ALA A 892 -33.31 22.64 92.22
CA ALA A 892 -33.29 24.09 92.40
C ALA A 892 -34.10 24.86 91.34
N LEU A 893 -34.76 25.96 91.71
CA LEU A 893 -35.67 26.74 90.85
C LEU A 893 -35.00 27.45 89.64
N GLY A 894 -33.68 27.38 89.53
CA GLY A 894 -32.91 27.83 88.38
C GLY A 894 -32.78 29.35 88.25
N HIS A 895 -31.80 29.77 87.45
CA HIS A 895 -31.55 31.17 87.10
C HIS A 895 -32.29 31.57 85.82
N THR A 896 -32.76 32.82 85.71
CA THR A 896 -33.46 33.30 84.51
C THR A 896 -32.45 33.86 83.49
N PRO A 897 -32.31 33.26 82.29
CA PRO A 897 -31.29 33.67 81.32
C PRO A 897 -31.63 35.00 80.64
N ALA A 898 -30.65 35.88 80.47
CA ALA A 898 -30.70 36.95 79.46
C ALA A 898 -30.52 36.34 78.04
N GLU A 899 -30.70 37.15 76.98
CA GLU A 899 -30.20 36.75 75.65
C GLU A 899 -28.67 36.53 75.70
N ALA A 900 -28.22 35.46 75.04
CA ALA A 900 -26.80 35.09 74.97
C ALA A 900 -25.99 36.13 74.19
N VAL A 901 -24.76 36.39 74.64
CA VAL A 901 -23.81 37.27 73.96
C VAL A 901 -22.53 36.51 73.60
N GLU A 902 -21.98 36.79 72.41
CA GLU A 902 -20.78 36.15 71.86
C GLU A 902 -19.50 36.87 72.34
N GLU A 903 -18.57 36.12 72.93
CA GLU A 903 -17.28 36.63 73.41
C GLU A 903 -16.12 35.66 73.02
N ASN A 904 -14.88 36.17 72.89
CA ASN A 904 -13.64 35.38 72.70
C ASN A 904 -13.54 34.43 71.47
N ARG A 905 -13.84 34.90 70.24
CA ARG A 905 -13.75 34.07 69.01
C ARG A 905 -12.32 33.84 68.48
N VAL A 906 -12.02 32.58 68.16
CA VAL A 906 -10.81 32.05 67.51
C VAL A 906 -11.24 31.17 66.33
N GLU A 907 -10.73 31.43 65.13
CA GLU A 907 -11.10 30.72 63.90
C GLU A 907 -10.46 29.32 63.79
N ALA A 908 -11.15 28.37 63.16
CA ALA A 908 -10.66 26.98 62.98
C ALA A 908 -9.71 26.83 61.79
N THR A 909 -8.82 25.83 61.86
CA THR A 909 -7.90 25.41 60.78
C THR A 909 -8.14 23.94 60.39
N CYS A 910 -7.38 23.37 59.44
CA CYS A 910 -7.57 21.99 58.97
C CYS A 910 -7.31 20.92 60.04
N THR A 911 -6.39 21.17 60.97
CA THR A 911 -5.98 20.19 61.99
C THR A 911 -6.26 20.65 63.42
N GLU A 912 -6.42 21.96 63.66
CA GLU A 912 -6.77 22.49 64.97
C GLU A 912 -8.14 23.17 64.92
N ALA A 913 -9.02 22.76 65.83
CA ALA A 913 -10.36 23.32 65.99
C ALA A 913 -10.29 24.78 66.48
N GLY A 914 -11.21 25.60 65.99
CA GLY A 914 -11.42 26.97 66.49
C GLY A 914 -12.41 26.96 67.65
N SER A 915 -12.61 28.10 68.30
CA SER A 915 -13.63 28.19 69.36
C SER A 915 -14.08 29.62 69.61
N TYR A 916 -15.33 29.79 70.03
CA TYR A 916 -15.80 31.03 70.66
C TYR A 916 -16.67 30.71 71.87
N ASP A 917 -16.79 31.63 72.81
CA ASP A 917 -17.63 31.45 74.00
C ASP A 917 -18.99 32.13 73.78
N MET A 918 -20.09 31.39 73.96
CA MET A 918 -21.39 32.00 74.21
C MET A 918 -21.61 32.10 75.71
N VAL A 919 -21.80 33.33 76.21
CA VAL A 919 -21.95 33.58 77.65
C VAL A 919 -23.34 34.12 77.93
N VAL A 920 -24.03 33.49 78.88
CA VAL A 920 -25.39 33.85 79.31
C VAL A 920 -25.36 34.31 80.76
N TYR A 921 -25.78 35.55 81.02
CA TYR A 921 -25.82 36.13 82.36
C TYR A 921 -27.24 36.12 82.95
N CYS A 922 -27.33 36.12 84.27
CA CYS A 922 -28.59 36.11 85.00
C CYS A 922 -29.26 37.48 85.03
N THR A 923 -30.56 37.55 84.74
CA THR A 923 -31.34 38.80 84.83
C THR A 923 -31.95 39.08 86.21
N CYS A 924 -31.93 38.13 87.15
CA CYS A 924 -32.63 38.25 88.44
C CYS A 924 -31.73 38.34 89.69
N CYS A 925 -30.40 38.43 89.53
CA CYS A 925 -29.45 38.60 90.63
C CYS A 925 -28.71 39.94 90.51
N GLU A 926 -28.66 40.74 91.57
CA GLU A 926 -28.10 42.12 91.56
C GLU A 926 -26.57 42.19 91.33
N GLU A 927 -25.86 41.05 91.26
CA GLU A 927 -24.41 40.99 91.01
C GLU A 927 -23.98 40.39 89.65
N LYS A 928 -24.88 40.26 88.65
CA LYS A 928 -24.58 39.69 87.31
C LYS A 928 -23.78 38.37 87.37
N VAL A 929 -24.41 37.34 87.89
CA VAL A 929 -23.85 35.97 87.91
C VAL A 929 -23.87 35.39 86.50
N GLU A 930 -22.71 34.92 86.01
CA GLU A 930 -22.56 34.12 84.79
C GLU A 930 -23.26 32.78 84.99
N LEU A 931 -24.25 32.47 84.16
CA LEU A 931 -25.09 31.26 84.32
C LEU A 931 -24.55 30.09 83.54
N SER A 932 -24.04 30.37 82.35
CA SER A 932 -23.39 29.38 81.52
C SER A 932 -22.43 30.07 80.57
N ARG A 933 -21.29 29.42 80.40
CA ARG A 933 -20.31 29.66 79.36
C ARG A 933 -20.25 28.39 78.55
N GLU A 934 -20.58 28.48 77.27
CA GLU A 934 -20.43 27.37 76.35
C GLU A 934 -19.37 27.75 75.34
N THR A 935 -18.20 27.14 75.46
CA THR A 935 -17.17 27.23 74.42
C THR A 935 -17.65 26.37 73.27
N ILE A 936 -18.19 27.02 72.24
CA ILE A 936 -18.58 26.37 71.00
C ILE A 936 -17.29 26.10 70.24
N VAL A 937 -16.92 24.84 70.21
CA VAL A 937 -15.81 24.36 69.39
C VAL A 937 -16.29 24.38 67.95
N ILE A 938 -15.59 25.15 67.12
CA ILE A 938 -15.73 25.03 65.68
C ILE A 938 -14.82 23.87 65.30
N ASP A 939 -15.41 22.74 64.93
CA ASP A 939 -14.65 21.57 64.51
C ASP A 939 -13.58 21.97 63.49
N ALA A 940 -12.40 21.36 63.61
CA ALA A 940 -11.36 21.53 62.60
C ALA A 940 -12.00 21.26 61.24
N LEU A 941 -11.65 22.07 60.23
CA LEU A 941 -12.34 22.07 58.93
C LEU A 941 -12.30 20.71 58.22
N GLY A 942 -11.46 19.79 58.73
CA GLY A 942 -11.21 18.49 58.17
C GLY A 942 -10.32 18.61 56.93
N HIS A 943 -9.76 17.49 56.51
CA HIS A 943 -9.09 17.45 55.23
C HIS A 943 -10.13 17.27 54.14
N THR A 944 -10.22 18.25 53.23
CA THR A 944 -11.00 18.11 52.01
C THR A 944 -10.15 17.42 50.94
N ASP A 945 -10.54 16.20 50.56
CA ASP A 945 -9.87 15.40 49.55
C ASP A 945 -9.73 16.20 48.25
N GLY A 946 -8.49 16.31 47.77
CA GLY A 946 -8.23 16.78 46.41
C GLY A 946 -8.45 15.70 45.38
N GLU A 947 -8.26 16.05 44.11
CA GLU A 947 -8.13 15.02 43.09
C GLU A 947 -6.92 14.14 43.41
N ALA A 948 -7.13 12.83 43.32
CA ALA A 948 -6.09 11.85 43.60
C ALA A 948 -4.95 12.00 42.60
N VAL A 949 -3.72 12.09 43.09
CA VAL A 949 -2.51 12.16 42.26
C VAL A 949 -1.74 10.85 42.34
N ILE A 950 -1.11 10.46 41.24
CA ILE A 950 -0.31 9.23 41.15
C ILE A 950 1.14 9.57 41.48
N GLU A 951 1.72 8.87 42.45
CA GLU A 951 3.11 9.01 42.86
C GLU A 951 3.80 7.63 42.97
N ASN A 952 5.13 7.60 43.00
CA ASN A 952 5.95 6.38 43.10
C ASN A 952 5.59 5.29 42.07
N GLU A 953 5.27 5.71 40.85
CA GLU A 953 4.97 4.79 39.76
C GLU A 953 6.21 4.00 39.33
N VAL A 954 6.15 2.69 39.55
CA VAL A 954 7.03 1.68 38.99
C VAL A 954 6.20 0.92 37.97
N ALA A 955 6.47 1.14 36.69
CA ALA A 955 5.75 0.46 35.63
C ALA A 955 5.91 -1.06 35.74
N ALA A 956 4.83 -1.80 35.52
CA ALA A 956 4.89 -3.25 35.37
C ALA A 956 5.61 -3.59 34.07
N ASP A 957 6.42 -4.65 34.08
CA ASP A 957 6.98 -5.22 32.86
C ASP A 957 6.39 -6.63 32.62
N CYS A 958 6.83 -7.31 31.56
CA CYS A 958 6.27 -8.60 31.17
C CYS A 958 6.48 -9.71 32.21
N VAL A 959 7.43 -9.54 33.14
CA VAL A 959 7.87 -10.58 34.07
C VAL A 959 7.77 -10.14 35.54
N ASN A 960 7.86 -8.84 35.81
CA ASN A 960 7.86 -8.23 37.14
C ASN A 960 6.65 -7.31 37.30
N ASN A 961 5.95 -7.46 38.44
CA ASN A 961 4.83 -6.60 38.80
C ASN A 961 5.27 -5.14 38.93
N GLY A 962 4.43 -4.23 38.48
CA GLY A 962 4.54 -2.80 38.74
C GLY A 962 3.78 -2.41 39.99
N SER A 963 3.93 -1.15 40.40
CA SER A 963 3.13 -0.57 41.47
C SER A 963 3.08 0.95 41.34
N TYR A 964 1.97 1.56 41.70
CA TYR A 964 1.92 3.00 41.94
C TYR A 964 1.14 3.29 43.22
N ASP A 965 1.47 4.41 43.84
CA ASP A 965 0.72 4.93 44.98
C ASP A 965 -0.28 5.96 44.46
N THR A 966 -1.57 5.74 44.74
CA THR A 966 -2.56 6.81 44.63
C THR A 966 -2.54 7.58 45.95
N VAL A 967 -2.11 8.83 45.89
CA VAL A 967 -1.97 9.71 47.06
C VAL A 967 -2.96 10.85 46.93
N VAL A 968 -3.79 11.05 47.95
CA VAL A 968 -4.76 12.15 48.03
C VAL A 968 -4.26 13.16 49.02
N TYR A 969 -4.01 14.39 48.58
CA TYR A 969 -3.61 15.51 49.43
C TYR A 969 -4.79 16.42 49.73
N CYS A 970 -4.79 17.02 50.91
CA CYS A 970 -5.84 17.96 51.30
C CYS A 970 -5.71 19.25 50.50
N THR A 971 -6.78 19.67 49.80
CA THR A 971 -6.78 20.90 48.97
C THR A 971 -6.58 22.19 49.76
N VAL A 972 -6.74 22.14 51.09
CA VAL A 972 -6.71 23.33 51.95
C VAL A 972 -5.36 23.49 52.67
N CYS A 973 -4.74 22.41 53.17
CA CYS A 973 -3.46 22.48 53.89
C CYS A 973 -2.28 21.73 53.24
N GLY A 974 -2.52 20.91 52.21
CA GLY A 974 -1.49 20.18 51.48
C GLY A 974 -0.93 18.94 52.19
N GLU A 975 -1.49 18.54 53.34
CA GLU A 975 -1.10 17.27 54.01
C GLU A 975 -1.68 16.05 53.30
N GLU A 976 -0.91 14.95 53.29
CA GLU A 976 -1.28 13.66 52.73
C GLU A 976 -2.43 13.03 53.54
N VAL A 977 -3.60 12.89 52.92
CA VAL A 977 -4.84 12.41 53.55
C VAL A 977 -4.94 10.89 53.45
N SER A 978 -4.55 10.32 52.32
CA SER A 978 -4.48 8.87 52.16
C SER A 978 -3.47 8.47 51.08
N ARG A 979 -2.85 7.29 51.27
CA ARG A 979 -2.11 6.58 50.22
C ARG A 979 -2.64 5.18 50.05
N LYS A 980 -2.77 4.76 48.81
CA LYS A 980 -3.12 3.39 48.44
C LYS A 980 -2.11 2.89 47.41
N THR A 981 -1.24 1.98 47.83
CA THR A 981 -0.34 1.27 46.91
C THR A 981 -1.14 0.25 46.13
N THR A 982 -1.24 0.44 44.83
CA THR A 982 -1.88 -0.48 43.91
C THR A 982 -0.79 -1.28 43.21
N VAL A 983 -0.79 -2.59 43.41
CA VAL A 983 0.11 -3.49 42.69
C VAL A 983 -0.52 -3.76 41.33
N VAL A 984 0.19 -3.42 40.27
CA VAL A 984 -0.17 -3.76 38.90
C VAL A 984 0.50 -5.11 38.60
N PRO A 985 -0.26 -6.19 38.41
CA PRO A 985 0.31 -7.48 38.04
C PRO A 985 1.24 -7.33 36.83
N ALA A 986 2.29 -8.16 36.73
CA ALA A 986 3.13 -8.23 35.54
C ALA A 986 2.22 -8.35 34.32
N LEU A 987 2.52 -7.58 33.27
CA LEU A 987 1.63 -7.40 32.12
C LEU A 987 1.37 -8.73 31.39
N GLY A 988 2.18 -9.75 31.67
CA GLY A 988 2.19 -11.00 30.93
C GLY A 988 2.78 -10.78 29.53
N HIS A 989 2.86 -11.86 28.78
CA HIS A 989 3.16 -11.77 27.37
C HIS A 989 1.84 -11.66 26.61
N GLU A 990 1.57 -10.46 26.10
CA GLU A 990 0.50 -10.23 25.15
C GLU A 990 1.06 -10.48 23.74
N GLU A 991 0.42 -11.40 23.02
CA GLU A 991 0.80 -11.78 21.66
C GLU A 991 0.57 -10.58 20.74
N ALA A 992 1.62 -10.13 20.06
CA ALA A 992 1.46 -9.21 18.96
C ALA A 992 0.81 -9.92 17.78
N GLU A 993 0.16 -9.15 16.91
CA GLU A 993 -0.14 -9.60 15.56
C GLU A 993 1.12 -10.26 14.98
N ALA A 994 0.96 -11.52 14.56
CA ALA A 994 2.06 -12.34 14.12
C ALA A 994 2.79 -11.64 12.96
N VAL A 995 4.08 -11.40 13.12
CA VAL A 995 4.85 -10.63 12.15
C VAL A 995 5.55 -11.60 11.21
N GLU A 996 5.39 -11.37 9.92
CA GLU A 996 6.09 -12.15 8.89
C GLU A 996 7.57 -11.75 8.85
N GLU A 997 8.45 -12.70 9.20
CA GLU A 997 9.90 -12.52 9.16
C GLU A 997 10.58 -13.59 8.29
N ASN A 998 11.83 -13.35 7.92
CA ASN A 998 12.63 -14.27 7.08
C ASN A 998 11.98 -14.67 5.76
N ARG A 999 11.04 -13.86 5.24
CA ARG A 999 10.36 -14.10 3.97
C ARG A 999 11.37 -14.28 2.84
N LYS A 1000 11.37 -15.47 2.28
CA LYS A 1000 11.99 -15.82 1.01
C LYS A 1000 10.86 -16.07 0.03
N GLU A 1001 10.81 -15.20 -0.98
CA GLU A 1001 9.84 -15.33 -2.06
C GLU A 1001 9.96 -16.70 -2.72
N ALA A 1002 8.82 -17.32 -2.96
CA ALA A 1002 8.76 -18.47 -3.86
C ALA A 1002 9.11 -18.01 -5.27
N ASP A 1003 9.93 -18.80 -5.95
CA ASP A 1003 10.13 -18.64 -7.39
C ASP A 1003 9.33 -19.73 -8.14
N CYS A 1004 9.55 -19.87 -9.45
CA CYS A 1004 8.79 -20.80 -10.27
C CYS A 1004 9.10 -22.28 -9.99
N VAL A 1005 10.22 -22.59 -9.32
CA VAL A 1005 10.70 -23.96 -9.05
C VAL A 1005 11.06 -24.21 -7.59
N THR A 1006 11.47 -23.18 -6.87
CA THR A 1006 11.85 -23.22 -5.46
C THR A 1006 10.69 -22.69 -4.63
N ALA A 1007 10.17 -23.53 -3.75
CA ALA A 1007 9.23 -23.11 -2.73
C ALA A 1007 9.85 -22.00 -1.88
N GLY A 1008 9.06 -20.95 -1.65
CA GLY A 1008 9.42 -19.89 -0.73
C GLY A 1008 9.21 -20.34 0.70
N SER A 1009 9.60 -19.51 1.64
CA SER A 1009 9.31 -19.77 3.05
C SER A 1009 9.24 -18.46 3.80
N TYR A 1010 8.39 -18.39 4.79
CA TYR A 1010 8.40 -17.30 5.76
C TYR A 1010 8.13 -17.87 7.13
N ASP A 1011 8.62 -17.17 8.15
CA ASP A 1011 8.31 -17.48 9.53
C ASP A 1011 7.25 -16.49 9.99
N MET A 1012 6.16 -16.96 10.57
CA MET A 1012 5.32 -16.11 11.41
C MET A 1012 5.90 -16.15 12.81
N VAL A 1013 6.39 -15.00 13.26
CA VAL A 1013 6.99 -14.86 14.57
C VAL A 1013 6.08 -13.98 15.40
N VAL A 1014 5.56 -14.55 16.48
CA VAL A 1014 4.75 -13.83 17.45
C VAL A 1014 5.68 -13.30 18.52
N TYR A 1015 5.86 -11.99 18.53
CA TYR A 1015 6.59 -11.29 19.59
C TYR A 1015 5.63 -10.83 20.66
N CYS A 1016 6.14 -10.63 21.87
CA CYS A 1016 5.39 -9.92 22.88
C CYS A 1016 5.30 -8.43 22.49
N THR A 1017 4.09 -7.88 22.33
CA THR A 1017 3.85 -6.44 22.02
C THR A 1017 4.53 -5.50 23.00
N VAL A 1018 4.76 -5.97 24.22
CA VAL A 1018 5.21 -5.17 25.36
C VAL A 1018 6.75 -5.21 25.55
N CYS A 1019 7.42 -6.37 25.37
CA CYS A 1019 8.88 -6.49 25.60
C CYS A 1019 9.70 -6.94 24.39
N GLY A 1020 9.08 -7.36 23.28
CA GLY A 1020 9.77 -7.80 22.07
C GLY A 1020 10.45 -9.16 22.17
N GLU A 1021 10.17 -9.95 23.21
CA GLU A 1021 10.65 -11.33 23.33
C GLU A 1021 9.85 -12.26 22.40
N GLU A 1022 10.54 -13.16 21.70
CA GLU A 1022 9.93 -14.13 20.77
C GLU A 1022 9.12 -15.17 21.55
N LEU A 1023 7.79 -15.18 21.38
CA LEU A 1023 6.87 -16.07 22.09
C LEU A 1023 6.65 -17.37 21.33
N SER A 1024 6.53 -17.29 20.01
CA SER A 1024 6.42 -18.46 19.15
C SER A 1024 6.89 -18.18 17.72
N ARG A 1025 7.31 -19.24 17.03
CA ARG A 1025 7.73 -19.23 15.63
C ARG A 1025 7.14 -20.42 14.92
N GLU A 1026 6.41 -20.17 13.85
CA GLU A 1026 5.89 -21.20 12.96
C GLU A 1026 6.34 -20.91 11.53
N SER A 1027 6.99 -21.89 10.90
CA SER A 1027 7.53 -21.76 9.55
C SER A 1027 6.52 -22.25 8.52
N PHE A 1028 6.20 -21.40 7.57
CA PHE A 1028 5.27 -21.66 6.49
C PHE A 1028 6.03 -21.81 5.17
N GLU A 1029 5.71 -22.87 4.44
CA GLU A 1029 6.23 -23.11 3.10
C GLU A 1029 5.30 -22.44 2.09
N ILE A 1030 5.83 -21.53 1.28
CA ILE A 1030 5.11 -20.95 0.16
C ILE A 1030 5.31 -21.92 -1.00
N GLU A 1031 4.25 -22.59 -1.42
CA GLU A 1031 4.26 -23.41 -2.63
C GLU A 1031 4.89 -22.64 -3.79
N ALA A 1032 5.77 -23.30 -4.54
CA ALA A 1032 6.40 -22.69 -5.71
C ALA A 1032 5.31 -22.09 -6.61
N LEU A 1033 5.56 -20.90 -7.17
CA LEU A 1033 4.55 -20.15 -7.94
C LEU A 1033 4.03 -20.92 -9.16
N GLY A 1034 4.73 -22.00 -9.51
CA GLY A 1034 4.48 -22.78 -10.69
C GLY A 1034 4.84 -21.95 -11.92
N HIS A 1035 4.82 -22.61 -13.06
CA HIS A 1035 5.09 -21.94 -14.30
C HIS A 1035 3.80 -21.45 -14.93
N THR A 1036 3.69 -20.13 -15.12
CA THR A 1036 2.61 -19.53 -15.91
C THR A 1036 2.99 -19.55 -17.39
N PRO A 1037 2.26 -20.26 -18.26
CA PRO A 1037 2.61 -20.37 -19.68
C PRO A 1037 2.41 -19.03 -20.41
N ALA A 1038 3.42 -18.58 -21.14
CA ALA A 1038 3.31 -17.48 -22.09
C ALA A 1038 2.56 -17.91 -23.35
N GLU A 1039 2.23 -16.95 -24.22
CA GLU A 1039 1.91 -17.31 -25.60
C GLU A 1039 3.12 -17.99 -26.24
N ALA A 1040 2.87 -19.07 -26.97
CA ALA A 1040 3.92 -19.84 -27.63
C ALA A 1040 4.66 -18.95 -28.64
N VAL A 1041 5.99 -18.99 -28.59
CA VAL A 1041 6.85 -18.29 -29.53
C VAL A 1041 7.47 -19.29 -30.50
N GLU A 1042 7.58 -18.91 -31.77
CA GLU A 1042 8.23 -19.72 -32.79
C GLU A 1042 9.74 -19.56 -32.71
N GLU A 1043 10.45 -20.66 -32.49
CA GLU A 1043 11.91 -20.73 -32.49
C GLU A 1043 12.39 -21.79 -33.48
N ASN A 1044 13.69 -21.76 -33.82
CA ASN A 1044 14.31 -22.77 -34.70
C ASN A 1044 13.57 -23.02 -36.02
N ARG A 1045 12.97 -21.97 -36.60
CA ARG A 1045 12.23 -22.07 -37.85
C ARG A 1045 13.16 -22.49 -38.98
N VAL A 1046 12.86 -23.64 -39.57
CA VAL A 1046 13.40 -24.17 -40.81
C VAL A 1046 12.30 -24.08 -41.85
N GLU A 1047 12.52 -23.30 -42.89
CA GLU A 1047 11.57 -23.13 -43.98
C GLU A 1047 11.29 -24.45 -44.69
N ALA A 1048 10.02 -24.68 -45.07
CA ALA A 1048 9.67 -25.79 -45.92
C ALA A 1048 10.21 -25.58 -47.33
N THR A 1049 10.69 -26.67 -47.93
CA THR A 1049 11.17 -26.70 -49.31
C THR A 1049 10.30 -27.65 -50.14
N TYR A 1050 10.56 -27.73 -51.44
CA TYR A 1050 9.90 -28.69 -52.33
C TYR A 1050 10.38 -30.14 -52.12
N GLU A 1051 11.52 -30.33 -51.44
CA GLU A 1051 12.17 -31.64 -51.24
C GLU A 1051 12.14 -32.11 -49.77
N ALA A 1052 11.93 -31.19 -48.83
CA ALA A 1052 11.89 -31.44 -47.39
C ALA A 1052 10.83 -30.58 -46.71
N ALA A 1053 10.04 -31.19 -45.82
CA ALA A 1053 9.14 -30.47 -44.93
C ALA A 1053 9.94 -29.51 -44.05
N GLY A 1054 9.38 -28.32 -43.82
CA GLY A 1054 9.95 -27.37 -42.87
C GLY A 1054 9.56 -27.75 -41.46
N SER A 1055 10.09 -27.05 -40.48
CA SER A 1055 9.63 -27.20 -39.10
C SER A 1055 9.91 -25.93 -38.31
N TYR A 1056 9.17 -25.71 -37.25
CA TYR A 1056 9.56 -24.74 -36.23
C TYR A 1056 9.24 -25.32 -34.86
N ASP A 1057 9.97 -24.90 -33.85
CA ASP A 1057 9.66 -25.23 -32.48
C ASP A 1057 8.70 -24.19 -31.93
N SER A 1058 7.49 -24.62 -31.58
CA SER A 1058 6.56 -23.87 -30.76
C SER A 1058 7.01 -24.01 -29.31
N VAL A 1059 7.67 -22.97 -28.79
CA VAL A 1059 8.25 -22.98 -27.43
C VAL A 1059 7.42 -22.10 -26.52
N VAL A 1060 6.96 -22.66 -25.41
CA VAL A 1060 6.19 -21.95 -24.39
C VAL A 1060 7.10 -21.71 -23.20
N TYR A 1061 7.44 -20.46 -22.98
CA TYR A 1061 8.22 -20.03 -21.82
C TYR A 1061 7.32 -19.65 -20.65
N CYS A 1062 7.88 -19.67 -19.45
CA CYS A 1062 7.23 -19.07 -18.31
C CYS A 1062 7.23 -17.55 -18.44
N THR A 1063 6.04 -16.91 -18.35
CA THR A 1063 5.92 -15.44 -18.37
C THR A 1063 6.64 -14.76 -17.19
N VAL A 1064 6.96 -15.52 -16.14
CA VAL A 1064 7.52 -15.02 -14.89
C VAL A 1064 9.05 -15.20 -14.83
N CYS A 1065 9.57 -16.41 -15.08
CA CYS A 1065 11.00 -16.70 -14.96
C CYS A 1065 11.75 -16.95 -16.29
N GLY A 1066 11.03 -17.09 -17.41
CA GLY A 1066 11.64 -17.38 -18.71
C GLY A 1066 12.12 -18.84 -18.91
N GLU A 1067 11.85 -19.74 -17.96
CA GLU A 1067 12.12 -21.18 -18.12
C GLU A 1067 11.26 -21.77 -19.24
N GLU A 1068 11.84 -22.63 -20.07
CA GLU A 1068 11.13 -23.36 -21.13
C GLU A 1068 10.20 -24.42 -20.52
N LEU A 1069 8.89 -24.27 -20.74
CA LEU A 1069 7.86 -25.15 -20.15
C LEU A 1069 7.49 -26.31 -21.06
N SER A 1070 7.44 -26.03 -22.35
CA SER A 1070 7.18 -27.03 -23.37
C SER A 1070 7.73 -26.57 -24.71
N ARG A 1071 8.24 -27.54 -25.45
CA ARG A 1071 8.68 -27.39 -26.83
C ARG A 1071 7.95 -28.43 -27.67
N GLU A 1072 7.27 -27.96 -28.69
CA GLU A 1072 6.62 -28.82 -29.68
C GLU A 1072 7.14 -28.45 -31.07
N THR A 1073 7.82 -29.39 -31.73
CA THR A 1073 8.25 -29.19 -33.11
C THR A 1073 7.05 -29.38 -34.04
N ILE A 1074 6.63 -28.30 -34.69
CA ILE A 1074 5.55 -28.26 -35.65
C ILE A 1074 6.13 -28.42 -37.06
N GLU A 1075 5.73 -29.48 -37.76
CA GLU A 1075 6.11 -29.70 -39.16
C GLU A 1075 5.31 -28.77 -40.09
N ILE A 1076 6.03 -28.04 -40.93
CA ILE A 1076 5.47 -27.27 -42.03
C ILE A 1076 5.44 -28.18 -43.27
N PRO A 1077 4.26 -28.47 -43.86
CA PRO A 1077 4.18 -29.33 -45.04
C PRO A 1077 4.96 -28.76 -46.23
N MET A 1078 5.47 -29.65 -47.10
CA MET A 1078 6.24 -29.29 -48.29
C MET A 1078 5.48 -28.32 -49.22
N LEU A 1079 6.24 -27.50 -49.96
CA LEU A 1079 5.70 -26.56 -50.93
C LEU A 1079 5.18 -27.29 -52.19
N ASP A 1080 4.04 -26.85 -52.72
CA ASP A 1080 3.24 -27.64 -53.70
C ASP A 1080 3.55 -27.24 -55.16
N GLY A 1081 4.31 -28.02 -55.93
CA GLY A 1081 4.58 -27.83 -57.38
C GLY A 1081 5.96 -27.23 -57.72
N TYR A 1082 6.71 -27.90 -58.60
CA TYR A 1082 8.08 -27.59 -59.07
C TYR A 1082 8.22 -27.72 -60.61
N PHE A 1083 9.14 -26.94 -61.20
CA PHE A 1083 9.64 -27.02 -62.59
C PHE A 1083 11.18 -26.88 -62.53
N LYS A 1084 11.93 -27.92 -62.95
CA LYS A 1084 13.39 -27.97 -62.85
C LYS A 1084 14.00 -28.71 -64.04
N ALA A 1085 15.32 -28.59 -64.24
CA ALA A 1085 16.04 -29.40 -65.22
C ALA A 1085 15.99 -30.89 -64.82
N GLU A 1086 15.84 -31.78 -65.80
CA GLU A 1086 15.85 -33.23 -65.56
C GLU A 1086 17.26 -33.66 -65.07
N GLU A 1087 17.30 -34.49 -64.03
CA GLU A 1087 18.55 -34.86 -63.36
C GLU A 1087 19.46 -35.68 -64.28
N GLY A 1088 20.71 -35.24 -64.45
CA GLY A 1088 21.69 -35.91 -65.33
C GLY A 1088 21.72 -35.40 -66.77
N THR A 1089 20.94 -34.36 -67.09
CA THR A 1089 21.01 -33.66 -68.37
C THR A 1089 21.99 -32.48 -68.33
N THR A 1090 22.32 -31.92 -69.50
CA THR A 1090 23.06 -30.66 -69.63
C THR A 1090 22.16 -29.43 -69.52
N THR A 1091 20.84 -29.62 -69.38
CA THR A 1091 19.86 -28.54 -69.32
C THR A 1091 20.11 -27.64 -68.11
N VAL A 1092 20.11 -26.35 -68.36
CA VAL A 1092 20.15 -25.32 -67.34
C VAL A 1092 18.91 -24.45 -67.50
N ILE A 1093 18.19 -24.27 -66.39
CA ILE A 1093 17.07 -23.33 -66.30
C ILE A 1093 17.59 -22.15 -65.50
N ASP A 1094 17.85 -21.05 -66.20
CA ASP A 1094 18.37 -19.82 -65.65
C ASP A 1094 17.20 -18.90 -65.30
N THR A 1095 16.83 -18.89 -64.03
CA THR A 1095 15.67 -18.14 -63.54
C THR A 1095 15.92 -16.64 -63.42
N GLU A 1096 17.18 -16.21 -63.43
CA GLU A 1096 17.55 -14.79 -63.34
C GLU A 1096 17.51 -14.13 -64.73
N LEU A 1097 17.99 -14.85 -65.76
CA LEU A 1097 17.93 -14.39 -67.15
C LEU A 1097 16.62 -14.77 -67.86
N GLY A 1098 15.84 -15.70 -67.30
CA GLY A 1098 14.61 -16.21 -67.89
C GLY A 1098 14.86 -17.13 -69.09
N TYR A 1099 16.01 -17.82 -69.13
CA TYR A 1099 16.42 -18.66 -70.26
C TYR A 1099 16.50 -20.15 -69.91
N ILE A 1100 16.30 -21.00 -70.90
CA ILE A 1100 16.60 -22.43 -70.83
C ILE A 1100 17.60 -22.76 -71.94
N TYR A 1101 18.76 -23.27 -71.56
CA TYR A 1101 19.84 -23.68 -72.47
C TYR A 1101 20.41 -25.04 -72.05
N GLY A 1102 21.39 -25.57 -72.78
CA GLY A 1102 21.95 -26.90 -72.54
C GLY A 1102 21.13 -28.03 -73.18
N LEU A 1103 20.26 -27.69 -74.13
CA LEU A 1103 19.42 -28.60 -74.89
C LEU A 1103 20.16 -29.11 -76.13
N ASP A 1104 19.87 -30.35 -76.56
CA ASP A 1104 20.40 -30.88 -77.81
C ASP A 1104 19.80 -30.16 -79.04
N ILE A 1105 20.54 -30.18 -80.15
CA ILE A 1105 20.11 -29.59 -81.42
C ILE A 1105 19.07 -30.52 -82.08
N GLY A 1106 18.01 -29.95 -82.68
CA GLY A 1106 17.01 -30.68 -83.46
C GLY A 1106 15.96 -31.42 -82.63
N LEU A 1107 15.65 -30.94 -81.42
CA LEU A 1107 14.66 -31.54 -80.54
C LEU A 1107 13.22 -31.43 -81.06
N ALA A 1108 12.45 -32.51 -80.87
CA ALA A 1108 11.03 -32.57 -81.21
C ALA A 1108 10.12 -32.15 -80.04
N ASP A 1109 10.54 -32.43 -78.80
CA ASP A 1109 9.90 -32.02 -77.55
C ASP A 1109 10.96 -31.87 -76.44
N LEU A 1110 10.55 -31.38 -75.27
CA LEU A 1110 11.41 -31.20 -74.10
C LEU A 1110 11.33 -32.40 -73.13
N GLU A 1111 10.74 -33.52 -73.56
CA GLU A 1111 10.59 -34.71 -72.71
C GLU A 1111 11.98 -35.28 -72.39
N GLY A 1112 12.27 -35.43 -71.09
CA GLY A 1112 13.58 -35.87 -70.60
C GLY A 1112 14.64 -34.77 -70.51
N TYR A 1113 14.29 -33.50 -70.75
CA TYR A 1113 15.16 -32.33 -70.49
C TYR A 1113 14.68 -31.49 -69.30
N VAL A 1114 13.37 -31.49 -69.02
CA VAL A 1114 12.74 -30.76 -67.90
C VAL A 1114 11.83 -31.67 -67.10
N ASP A 1115 11.92 -31.60 -65.77
CA ASP A 1115 11.08 -32.32 -64.81
C ASP A 1115 10.10 -31.33 -64.15
N TYR A 1116 8.82 -31.69 -64.13
CA TYR A 1116 7.79 -30.82 -63.60
C TYR A 1116 6.62 -31.60 -63.01
N SER A 1117 6.08 -31.08 -61.91
CA SER A 1117 4.95 -31.71 -61.20
C SER A 1117 3.58 -31.13 -61.56
N SER A 1118 3.56 -30.08 -62.38
CA SER A 1118 2.34 -29.40 -62.86
C SER A 1118 2.23 -29.50 -64.40
N SER A 1119 1.74 -28.48 -65.11
CA SER A 1119 1.64 -28.52 -66.58
C SER A 1119 2.46 -27.41 -67.21
N VAL A 1120 3.08 -27.70 -68.35
CA VAL A 1120 3.83 -26.75 -69.18
C VAL A 1120 3.15 -26.61 -70.54
N SER A 1121 3.25 -25.44 -71.15
CA SER A 1121 2.68 -25.13 -72.48
C SER A 1121 3.74 -24.47 -73.36
N TYR A 1122 3.90 -25.02 -74.55
CA TYR A 1122 4.73 -24.48 -75.63
C TYR A 1122 4.18 -24.99 -76.98
N GLU A 1123 4.41 -24.25 -78.06
CA GLU A 1123 4.03 -24.64 -79.42
C GLU A 1123 5.29 -24.97 -80.23
N THR A 1124 5.28 -26.05 -81.03
CA THR A 1124 6.42 -26.48 -81.86
C THR A 1124 6.07 -26.50 -83.36
N PRO A 1125 5.95 -25.34 -84.04
CA PRO A 1125 5.59 -25.32 -85.46
C PRO A 1125 6.66 -25.95 -86.37
N ASP A 1126 7.95 -25.75 -86.07
CA ASP A 1126 9.08 -26.17 -86.93
C ASP A 1126 10.26 -26.85 -86.17
N GLY A 1127 10.15 -27.05 -84.84
CA GLY A 1127 11.22 -27.58 -83.98
C GLY A 1127 11.35 -26.76 -82.69
N ILE A 1128 12.20 -27.18 -81.74
CA ILE A 1128 12.59 -26.36 -80.57
C ILE A 1128 13.88 -25.64 -80.91
N GLY A 1129 13.84 -24.31 -80.97
CA GLY A 1129 14.97 -23.45 -81.34
C GLY A 1129 15.01 -22.15 -80.55
N THR A 1130 16.07 -21.37 -80.78
CA THR A 1130 16.32 -20.11 -80.07
C THR A 1130 15.16 -19.13 -80.22
N GLY A 1131 14.71 -18.55 -79.10
CA GLY A 1131 13.62 -17.57 -79.06
C GLY A 1131 12.23 -18.17 -78.81
N MET A 1132 12.08 -19.49 -78.78
CA MET A 1132 10.83 -20.15 -78.38
C MET A 1132 10.52 -19.87 -76.90
N THR A 1133 9.25 -19.66 -76.55
CA THR A 1133 8.84 -19.47 -75.14
C THR A 1133 8.13 -20.70 -74.58
N LEU A 1134 8.46 -21.05 -73.34
CA LEU A 1134 7.82 -22.08 -72.54
C LEU A 1134 7.16 -21.45 -71.33
N THR A 1135 5.86 -21.67 -71.15
CA THR A 1135 5.12 -21.17 -69.98
C THR A 1135 4.73 -22.31 -69.05
N THR A 1136 5.02 -22.14 -67.77
CA THR A 1136 4.71 -23.09 -66.70
C THR A 1136 3.43 -22.67 -65.97
N TYR A 1137 2.66 -23.64 -65.47
CA TYR A 1137 1.41 -23.39 -64.74
C TYR A 1137 1.44 -24.04 -63.36
N ARG A 1138 0.93 -23.36 -62.33
CA ARG A 1138 0.77 -23.88 -60.95
C ARG A 1138 -0.68 -23.73 -60.51
N GLY A 1139 -1.35 -24.85 -60.22
CA GLY A 1139 -2.78 -24.85 -59.88
C GLY A 1139 -3.71 -24.33 -61.00
N GLY A 1140 -3.26 -24.36 -62.27
CA GLY A 1140 -3.99 -23.84 -63.42
C GLY A 1140 -3.79 -22.34 -63.70
N VAL A 1141 -2.86 -21.68 -63.00
CA VAL A 1141 -2.48 -20.26 -63.20
C VAL A 1141 -1.07 -20.20 -63.79
N GLU A 1142 -0.82 -19.29 -64.73
CA GLU A 1142 0.52 -19.02 -65.29
C GLU A 1142 1.48 -18.63 -64.17
N TRP A 1143 2.62 -19.31 -64.11
CA TRP A 1143 3.60 -19.15 -63.04
C TRP A 1143 4.84 -18.42 -63.54
N GLU A 1144 5.55 -18.99 -64.51
CA GLU A 1144 6.77 -18.41 -65.10
C GLU A 1144 6.88 -18.73 -66.59
N THR A 1145 7.48 -17.82 -67.35
CA THR A 1145 7.74 -17.96 -68.79
C THR A 1145 9.24 -17.87 -69.05
N TYR A 1146 9.76 -18.84 -69.80
CA TYR A 1146 11.17 -18.96 -70.14
C TYR A 1146 11.37 -18.91 -71.65
N THR A 1147 12.52 -18.41 -72.11
CA THR A 1147 12.92 -18.44 -73.52
C THR A 1147 14.02 -19.47 -73.76
N ILE A 1148 13.85 -20.29 -74.79
CA ILE A 1148 14.82 -21.33 -75.17
C ILE A 1148 15.99 -20.70 -75.91
N ILE A 1149 17.20 -21.16 -75.62
CA ILE A 1149 18.45 -20.80 -76.28
C ILE A 1149 19.14 -22.08 -76.76
N ILE A 1150 19.45 -22.13 -78.05
CA ILE A 1150 20.35 -23.13 -78.65
C ILE A 1150 21.53 -22.37 -79.25
N PHE A 1151 22.72 -22.53 -78.66
CA PHE A 1151 23.91 -21.81 -79.06
C PHE A 1151 24.28 -22.17 -80.50
N GLY A 1152 24.29 -21.15 -81.37
CA GLY A 1152 24.55 -21.27 -82.80
C GLY A 1152 23.31 -21.43 -83.69
N ASP A 1153 22.12 -21.67 -83.14
CA ASP A 1153 20.84 -21.53 -83.86
C ASP A 1153 20.36 -20.09 -83.67
N LEU A 1154 20.47 -19.27 -84.71
CA LEU A 1154 20.14 -17.84 -84.65
C LEU A 1154 18.84 -17.52 -85.36
N ASN A 1155 18.36 -18.44 -86.21
CA ASN A 1155 17.11 -18.29 -86.92
C ASN A 1155 15.91 -18.88 -86.15
N GLY A 1156 16.18 -19.71 -85.14
CA GLY A 1156 15.20 -20.29 -84.23
C GLY A 1156 14.55 -21.58 -84.72
N ASP A 1157 15.10 -22.23 -85.76
CA ASP A 1157 14.58 -23.49 -86.32
C ASP A 1157 15.08 -24.74 -85.58
N GLY A 1158 15.94 -24.56 -84.58
CA GLY A 1158 16.47 -25.64 -83.75
C GLY A 1158 17.60 -26.43 -84.39
N VAL A 1159 18.10 -26.04 -85.57
CA VAL A 1159 19.29 -26.63 -86.20
C VAL A 1159 20.36 -25.57 -86.44
N ILE A 1160 21.61 -26.00 -86.59
CA ILE A 1160 22.73 -25.10 -86.89
C ILE A 1160 23.15 -25.32 -88.34
N ASP A 1161 22.88 -24.34 -89.20
CA ASP A 1161 23.20 -24.42 -90.62
C ASP A 1161 23.71 -23.10 -91.24
N ILE A 1162 23.78 -23.06 -92.57
CA ILE A 1162 24.30 -21.91 -93.30
C ILE A 1162 23.46 -20.63 -93.12
N TYR A 1163 22.19 -20.75 -92.77
CA TYR A 1163 21.31 -19.61 -92.51
C TYR A 1163 21.69 -18.93 -91.18
N ASP A 1164 22.06 -19.68 -90.15
CA ASP A 1164 22.53 -19.11 -88.88
C ASP A 1164 23.87 -18.39 -89.04
N ALA A 1165 24.81 -19.00 -89.78
CA ALA A 1165 26.06 -18.34 -90.13
C ALA A 1165 25.85 -17.05 -90.93
N SER A 1166 24.77 -16.98 -91.73
CA SER A 1166 24.41 -15.77 -92.48
C SER A 1166 23.83 -14.69 -91.57
N ILE A 1167 23.04 -15.05 -90.55
CA ILE A 1167 22.52 -14.13 -89.54
C ILE A 1167 23.66 -13.59 -88.68
N LEU A 1168 24.55 -14.46 -88.19
CA LEU A 1168 25.71 -14.03 -87.40
C LEU A 1168 26.62 -13.09 -88.20
N ALA A 1169 26.83 -13.38 -89.49
CA ALA A 1169 27.59 -12.50 -90.37
C ALA A 1169 26.93 -11.12 -90.53
N ALA A 1170 25.60 -11.06 -90.57
CA ALA A 1170 24.87 -9.79 -90.62
C ALA A 1170 25.00 -9.00 -89.32
N ILE A 1171 24.93 -9.68 -88.15
CA ILE A 1171 25.13 -9.07 -86.83
C ILE A 1171 26.56 -8.50 -86.72
N VAL A 1172 27.58 -9.30 -87.03
CA VAL A 1172 29.01 -8.89 -86.92
C VAL A 1172 29.37 -7.75 -87.89
N ASN A 1173 28.76 -7.71 -89.07
CA ASN A 1173 28.98 -6.63 -90.04
C ASN A 1173 28.15 -5.37 -89.74
N GLY A 1174 27.25 -5.40 -88.75
CA GLY A 1174 26.34 -4.31 -88.42
C GLY A 1174 25.21 -4.09 -89.44
N ASP A 1175 24.91 -5.11 -90.24
CA ASP A 1175 23.83 -5.10 -91.23
C ASP A 1175 22.45 -5.47 -90.62
N MET A 1176 22.42 -5.85 -89.34
CA MET A 1176 21.23 -6.18 -88.55
C MET A 1176 21.30 -5.49 -87.18
N GLU A 1177 20.28 -4.69 -86.83
CA GLU A 1177 20.14 -4.07 -85.50
C GLU A 1177 19.29 -4.98 -84.61
N LEU A 1178 19.84 -5.38 -83.46
CA LEU A 1178 19.17 -6.14 -82.40
C LEU A 1178 19.21 -5.34 -81.09
N GLU A 1179 18.21 -5.49 -80.23
CA GLU A 1179 18.16 -4.80 -78.94
C GLU A 1179 18.96 -5.57 -77.86
N GLU A 1180 19.54 -4.84 -76.91
CA GLU A 1180 20.26 -5.43 -75.78
C GLU A 1180 19.30 -6.29 -74.94
N GLY A 1181 19.58 -7.59 -74.83
CA GLY A 1181 18.70 -8.58 -74.18
C GLY A 1181 17.93 -9.50 -75.14
N ASP A 1182 18.11 -9.36 -76.46
CA ASP A 1182 17.56 -10.31 -77.42
C ASP A 1182 18.22 -11.70 -77.26
N ALA A 1183 17.40 -12.75 -77.16
CA ALA A 1183 17.83 -14.15 -77.02
C ALA A 1183 18.84 -14.59 -78.11
N ILE A 1184 18.75 -14.00 -79.31
CA ILE A 1184 19.66 -14.26 -80.43
C ILE A 1184 21.09 -13.79 -80.13
N LEU A 1185 21.27 -12.67 -79.40
CA LEU A 1185 22.60 -12.19 -79.02
C LEU A 1185 23.25 -13.14 -78.01
N PHE A 1186 22.46 -13.71 -77.10
CA PHE A 1186 22.94 -14.68 -76.14
C PHE A 1186 23.30 -16.02 -76.83
N ALA A 1187 22.50 -16.48 -77.80
CA ALA A 1187 22.81 -17.67 -78.61
C ALA A 1187 24.01 -17.49 -79.56
N ALA A 1188 24.39 -16.24 -79.86
CA ALA A 1188 25.43 -15.87 -80.81
C ALA A 1188 26.84 -15.75 -80.20
N ASP A 1189 26.96 -15.61 -78.88
CA ASP A 1189 28.24 -15.66 -78.18
C ASP A 1189 28.67 -17.13 -78.00
N LEU A 1190 29.51 -17.61 -78.91
CA LEU A 1190 29.91 -19.02 -78.97
C LEU A 1190 31.22 -19.28 -78.23
N ASN A 1191 31.90 -18.23 -77.80
CA ASN A 1191 33.21 -18.30 -77.18
C ASN A 1191 33.20 -17.89 -75.69
N GLY A 1192 32.10 -17.28 -75.23
CA GLY A 1192 31.84 -16.93 -73.82
C GLY A 1192 32.51 -15.63 -73.37
N ASP A 1193 33.01 -14.81 -74.30
CA ASP A 1193 33.66 -13.53 -73.98
C ASP A 1193 32.69 -12.36 -73.88
N THR A 1194 31.38 -12.62 -73.93
CA THR A 1194 30.28 -11.66 -73.84
C THR A 1194 30.19 -10.70 -75.04
N ALA A 1195 31.00 -10.91 -76.08
CA ALA A 1195 31.06 -10.05 -77.26
C ALA A 1195 30.78 -10.86 -78.53
N VAL A 1196 29.66 -10.58 -79.20
CA VAL A 1196 29.35 -11.21 -80.49
C VAL A 1196 30.19 -10.57 -81.60
N ASP A 1197 31.23 -11.26 -82.04
CA ASP A 1197 32.17 -10.71 -83.02
C ASP A 1197 32.65 -11.72 -84.09
N ILE A 1198 33.73 -11.37 -84.80
CA ILE A 1198 34.26 -12.20 -85.89
C ILE A 1198 34.78 -13.57 -85.42
N TYR A 1199 35.12 -13.71 -84.14
CA TYR A 1199 35.57 -14.96 -83.54
C TYR A 1199 34.39 -15.94 -83.38
N ASP A 1200 33.20 -15.48 -83.00
CA ASP A 1200 31.99 -16.32 -82.96
C ASP A 1200 31.57 -16.73 -84.37
N LEU A 1201 31.63 -15.81 -85.33
CA LEU A 1201 31.35 -16.14 -86.72
C LEU A 1201 32.31 -17.19 -87.27
N ALA A 1202 33.57 -17.20 -86.85
CA ALA A 1202 34.55 -18.21 -87.23
C ALA A 1202 34.20 -19.58 -86.61
N ILE A 1203 33.77 -19.61 -85.35
CA ILE A 1203 33.31 -20.83 -84.66
C ILE A 1203 32.07 -21.39 -85.35
N LEU A 1204 31.06 -20.56 -85.59
CA LEU A 1204 29.81 -20.99 -86.24
C LEU A 1204 30.05 -21.54 -87.64
N ASN A 1205 30.90 -20.89 -88.45
CA ASN A 1205 31.25 -21.40 -89.78
C ASN A 1205 32.00 -22.74 -89.73
N ALA A 1206 32.86 -22.96 -88.75
CA ALA A 1206 33.53 -24.25 -88.57
C ALA A 1206 32.53 -25.36 -88.25
N VAL A 1207 31.46 -25.04 -87.51
CA VAL A 1207 30.41 -25.97 -87.09
C VAL A 1207 29.50 -26.32 -88.26
N VAL A 1208 29.07 -25.32 -89.04
CA VAL A 1208 28.30 -25.51 -90.27
C VAL A 1208 29.05 -26.36 -91.31
N ASN A 1209 30.39 -26.26 -91.36
CA ASN A 1209 31.22 -27.08 -92.24
C ASN A 1209 31.56 -28.48 -91.67
N GLY A 1210 31.10 -28.79 -90.45
CA GLY A 1210 31.34 -30.07 -89.77
C GLY A 1210 32.76 -30.26 -89.26
N GLU A 1211 33.50 -29.18 -89.04
CA GLU A 1211 34.90 -29.19 -88.58
C GLU A 1211 35.00 -29.21 -87.04
N THR A 1212 33.98 -28.73 -86.32
CA THR A 1212 33.89 -28.71 -84.85
C THR A 1212 32.44 -28.76 -84.38
N GLU A 1213 32.21 -29.01 -83.09
CA GLU A 1213 30.90 -28.97 -82.43
C GLU A 1213 30.83 -27.80 -81.43
N ILE A 1214 29.63 -27.27 -81.16
CA ILE A 1214 29.37 -26.21 -80.18
C ILE A 1214 28.84 -26.83 -78.89
N THR A 1215 29.33 -26.35 -77.76
CA THR A 1215 28.80 -26.72 -76.45
C THR A 1215 27.53 -25.90 -76.19
N GLN A 1216 26.44 -26.56 -75.77
CA GLN A 1216 25.14 -25.91 -75.57
C GLN A 1216 24.99 -25.22 -74.21
N VAL A 1217 26.10 -25.03 -73.49
CA VAL A 1217 26.17 -24.24 -72.25
C VAL A 1217 27.23 -23.14 -72.42
N PRO A 1218 27.08 -21.98 -71.77
CA PRO A 1218 28.05 -20.90 -71.83
C PRO A 1218 29.46 -21.39 -71.46
N LEU A 1219 30.47 -20.98 -72.22
CA LEU A 1219 31.86 -21.19 -71.86
C LEU A 1219 32.24 -20.17 -70.77
N ALA A 1220 32.87 -20.65 -69.69
CA ALA A 1220 33.18 -19.86 -68.49
C ALA A 1220 34.43 -18.97 -68.62
#